data_AF-A0AA41A011-F1
#
_entry.id   AF-A0AA41A011-F1
#
_cell.length_a   1.000
_cell.length_b   1.000
_cell.length_c   1.000
_cell.angle_alpha   90.00
_cell.angle_beta   90.00
_cell.angle_gamma   90.00
#
_symmetry.space_group_name_H-M   'P 1'
#
loop_
_entity.id
_entity.type
_entity.pdbx_description
1 polymer ?
#
loop_
_entity_poly.entity_id
_entity_poly.type
_entity_poly.pdbx_seq_one_letter_code
_entity_poly.pdbx_strand_id
1 'polypeptide(L)'
;MTTYYVDAANGSDKNAGTSAGAAFQSVAKISSIKLQAGDTVLLARGSNYADMLTINGSGTTDKPITIGAYGTGTDPTFTGKQGIYGTKTANIVIKDLTFSTGFNAIYAAQAENWVIDHVSLINAGTATGTGSISMKTSKNVTISNSKFDHVSNDGIYVVDMTDLTIVNNVMSNLVGGTADGIQVTSSSNVKISGNKIDQSTSPDSTKGGIMVNSSSNVVASGNEVKGGSFGVAINGWNVQITDNKLSGQNKYAWSSAIMASAGIDIGNYTISGNEVVGSNFGVALTGLSRDGNVSRSNIQIANNTFVSVANAALKIDKEATGAFHDNVVVDSKLTQIAGNGLKSVFDVSGNLQTTAANMSADVKAQASTVAKAQADAVAKAQADAVLKAQADAAAAKILQESYSENLNKIQKIGINADRYAMDVSGTKMSGNILDNDINAAGNKLGLSTVGGSRIGAQGVDLKGAYGTLHVDSNGHFTYALDTGALAKLKNVATPTESFQYKANDSGKVVTSSLTIDLSAYVGTQDVTSAAAKAAAKSGAPVLKAKAVDDFYKIGADSHVVTGNVSTNDIMSDGSILSLRTVGGQTVSKGAIDLKGAYGTLHIDASGAFTYTLDADANARMVADHKTSDSFVYKAAHGGSYDQGALVIDLTPHLTAGDLLVL
;
A
#
# COMPACT_ATOMS: atom_id res chain seq x y z
N MET A 1 38.85 16.95 -2.51
CA MET A 1 38.53 17.29 -3.90
C MET A 1 39.78 17.87 -4.52
N THR A 2 40.34 17.12 -5.45
CA THR A 2 41.51 17.48 -6.23
C THR A 2 41.11 17.51 -7.69
N THR A 3 41.53 18.53 -8.43
CA THR A 3 41.43 18.54 -9.89
C THR A 3 42.77 18.12 -10.46
N TYR A 4 42.76 17.01 -11.20
CA TYR A 4 43.90 16.51 -11.95
C TYR A 4 43.78 16.94 -13.42
N TYR A 5 44.89 17.34 -14.01
CA TYR A 5 45.03 17.76 -15.40
C TYR A 5 45.92 16.77 -16.13
N VAL A 6 45.53 16.38 -17.34
CA VAL A 6 46.30 15.50 -18.21
C VAL A 6 46.44 16.18 -19.58
N ASP A 7 47.66 16.31 -20.08
CA ASP A 7 47.98 16.85 -21.40
C ASP A 7 49.00 15.94 -22.08
N ALA A 8 48.58 15.22 -23.12
CA ALA A 8 49.44 14.25 -23.80
C ALA A 8 50.63 14.91 -24.52
N ALA A 9 50.47 16.17 -24.96
CA ALA A 9 51.47 16.90 -25.73
C ALA A 9 52.47 17.64 -24.83
N ASN A 10 51.98 18.29 -23.77
CA ASN A 10 52.79 19.22 -22.96
C ASN A 10 53.00 18.76 -21.51
N GLY A 11 52.32 17.69 -21.07
CA GLY A 11 52.40 17.19 -19.70
C GLY A 11 53.66 16.37 -19.41
N SER A 12 53.86 16.05 -18.13
CA SER A 12 54.87 15.10 -17.68
C SER A 12 54.33 14.29 -16.49
N ASP A 13 54.50 12.97 -16.50
CA ASP A 13 54.07 12.12 -15.37
C ASP A 13 54.91 12.29 -14.10
N LYS A 14 55.97 13.11 -14.17
CA LYS A 14 56.74 13.59 -13.01
C LYS A 14 56.08 14.80 -12.33
N ASN A 15 55.15 15.48 -13.00
CA ASN A 15 54.43 16.62 -12.44
C ASN A 15 53.48 16.16 -11.33
N ALA A 16 52.96 17.10 -10.53
CA ALA A 16 51.93 16.82 -9.55
C ALA A 16 50.55 16.57 -10.19
N GLY A 17 50.34 17.06 -11.42
CA GLY A 17 49.07 16.93 -12.15
C GLY A 17 47.96 17.84 -11.63
N THR A 18 48.19 18.68 -10.61
CA THR A 18 47.14 19.47 -9.94
C THR A 18 46.96 20.90 -10.50
N SER A 19 47.61 21.23 -11.61
CA SER A 19 47.38 22.47 -12.36
C SER A 19 47.58 22.23 -13.86
N ALA A 20 46.92 23.03 -14.71
CA ALA A 20 47.03 22.91 -16.16
C ALA A 20 48.47 23.05 -16.67
N GLY A 21 49.26 23.97 -16.11
CA GLY A 21 50.67 24.18 -16.47
C GLY A 21 51.63 23.09 -15.97
N ALA A 22 51.15 22.20 -15.09
CA ALA A 22 51.90 21.06 -14.57
C ALA A 22 51.05 19.78 -14.63
N ALA A 23 50.40 19.56 -15.79
CA ALA A 23 49.57 18.39 -16.05
C ALA A 23 50.40 17.09 -16.10
N PHE A 24 49.77 15.97 -15.78
CA PHE A 24 50.30 14.65 -16.14
C PHE A 24 50.35 14.50 -17.65
N GLN A 25 51.22 13.62 -18.16
CA GLN A 25 51.28 13.34 -19.60
C GLN A 25 50.27 12.25 -19.99
N SER A 26 50.16 11.20 -19.17
CA SER A 26 49.40 10.01 -19.52
C SER A 26 48.15 9.82 -18.65
N VAL A 27 47.12 9.21 -19.24
CA VAL A 27 45.96 8.71 -18.47
C VAL A 27 46.32 7.50 -17.61
N ALA A 28 47.41 6.77 -17.94
CA ALA A 28 47.93 5.69 -17.10
C ALA A 28 48.33 6.20 -15.70
N LYS A 29 48.82 7.44 -15.62
CA LYS A 29 49.10 8.08 -14.33
C LYS A 29 47.83 8.27 -13.50
N ILE A 30 46.72 8.70 -14.13
CA ILE A 30 45.41 8.78 -13.46
C ILE A 30 44.92 7.41 -13.01
N SER A 31 45.04 6.38 -13.86
CA SER A 31 44.65 5.00 -13.52
C SER A 31 45.37 4.45 -12.27
N SER A 32 46.58 4.96 -11.96
CA SER A 32 47.35 4.58 -10.77
C SER A 32 46.89 5.27 -9.48
N ILE A 33 46.10 6.34 -9.57
CA ILE A 33 45.66 7.16 -8.43
C ILE A 33 44.30 6.65 -7.95
N LYS A 34 44.16 6.43 -6.63
CA LYS A 34 42.85 6.18 -6.01
C LYS A 34 42.12 7.51 -5.84
N LEU A 35 41.27 7.83 -6.81
CA LEU A 35 40.41 9.01 -6.81
C LEU A 35 39.46 8.99 -5.61
N GLN A 36 39.26 10.16 -5.01
CA GLN A 36 38.34 10.38 -3.89
C GLN A 36 37.06 11.06 -4.37
N ALA A 37 36.02 11.02 -3.53
CA ALA A 37 34.75 11.67 -3.85
C ALA A 37 34.92 13.18 -4.11
N GLY A 38 34.35 13.65 -5.22
CA GLY A 38 34.44 15.01 -5.73
C GLY A 38 35.68 15.31 -6.58
N ASP A 39 36.61 14.37 -6.71
CA ASP A 39 37.79 14.60 -7.56
C ASP A 39 37.39 14.76 -9.04
N THR A 40 38.16 15.56 -9.76
CA THR A 40 37.93 15.85 -11.19
C THR A 40 39.18 15.52 -11.98
N VAL A 41 39.04 14.87 -13.13
CA VAL A 41 40.11 14.61 -14.10
C VAL A 41 39.77 15.37 -15.38
N LEU A 42 40.61 16.32 -15.76
CA LEU A 42 40.45 17.14 -16.96
C LEU A 42 41.54 16.81 -17.98
N LEU A 43 41.12 16.37 -19.16
CA LEU A 43 41.99 16.01 -20.28
C LEU A 43 42.07 17.20 -21.24
N ALA A 44 43.27 17.49 -21.75
CA ALA A 44 43.50 18.68 -22.58
C ALA A 44 42.85 18.50 -23.96
N ARG A 45 42.05 19.50 -24.37
CA ARG A 45 41.50 19.57 -25.73
C ARG A 45 42.62 19.55 -26.77
N GLY A 46 42.39 18.82 -27.86
CA GLY A 46 43.39 18.54 -28.89
C GLY A 46 44.38 17.40 -28.58
N SER A 47 44.33 16.80 -27.39
CA SER A 47 45.19 15.65 -27.05
C SER A 47 44.62 14.30 -27.52
N ASN A 48 45.52 13.37 -27.83
CA ASN A 48 45.20 11.98 -28.13
C ASN A 48 45.78 11.05 -27.06
N TYR A 49 44.99 10.08 -26.59
CA TYR A 49 45.37 9.11 -25.56
C TYR A 49 45.25 7.69 -26.09
N ALA A 50 46.40 7.02 -26.23
CA ALA A 50 46.46 5.64 -26.73
C ALA A 50 46.24 4.59 -25.62
N ASP A 51 46.42 4.97 -24.36
CA ASP A 51 46.22 4.10 -23.21
C ASP A 51 44.77 4.15 -22.71
N MET A 52 44.34 3.04 -22.11
CA MET A 52 43.04 2.94 -21.44
C MET A 52 43.08 3.66 -20.07
N LEU A 53 42.03 4.44 -19.77
CA LEU A 53 41.82 5.00 -18.44
C LEU A 53 40.98 4.03 -17.60
N THR A 54 41.59 3.46 -16.56
CA THR A 54 40.91 2.64 -15.56
C THR A 54 40.46 3.53 -14.42
N ILE A 55 39.16 3.62 -14.17
CA ILE A 55 38.62 4.36 -13.03
C ILE A 55 38.95 3.59 -11.75
N ASN A 56 39.72 4.22 -10.87
CA ASN A 56 40.12 3.69 -9.58
C ASN A 56 39.60 4.60 -8.46
N GLY A 57 38.38 4.36 -8.01
CA GLY A 57 37.73 5.17 -6.98
C GLY A 57 36.24 5.34 -7.24
N SER A 58 35.51 5.79 -6.22
CA SER A 58 34.09 6.08 -6.31
C SER A 58 33.80 7.45 -5.73
N GLY A 59 32.87 8.16 -6.34
CA GLY A 59 32.27 9.36 -5.78
C GLY A 59 31.18 9.04 -4.76
N THR A 60 30.53 10.09 -4.30
CA THR A 60 29.22 10.02 -3.61
C THR A 60 28.18 10.76 -4.45
N THR A 61 26.89 10.59 -4.15
CA THR A 61 25.80 11.29 -4.85
C THR A 61 26.01 12.81 -4.89
N ASP A 62 26.47 13.40 -3.77
CA ASP A 62 26.72 14.84 -3.66
C ASP A 62 28.07 15.28 -4.25
N LYS A 63 29.00 14.33 -4.43
CA LYS A 63 30.39 14.58 -4.85
C LYS A 63 30.84 13.49 -5.82
N PRO A 64 30.30 13.45 -7.05
CA PRO A 64 30.72 12.48 -8.04
C PRO A 64 32.18 12.71 -8.45
N ILE A 65 32.84 11.67 -8.92
CA ILE A 65 34.10 11.82 -9.66
C ILE A 65 33.75 12.23 -11.09
N THR A 66 34.36 13.31 -11.58
CA THR A 66 34.11 13.82 -12.94
C THR A 66 35.34 13.62 -13.83
N ILE A 67 35.14 13.05 -15.02
CA ILE A 67 36.15 12.94 -16.06
C ILE A 67 35.65 13.74 -17.26
N GLY A 68 36.40 14.75 -17.68
CA GLY A 68 36.04 15.56 -18.84
C GLY A 68 37.21 16.32 -19.43
N ALA A 69 36.94 17.45 -20.06
CA ALA A 69 37.93 18.20 -20.84
C ALA A 69 38.26 19.59 -20.27
N TYR A 70 39.44 20.11 -20.60
CA TYR A 70 39.81 21.52 -20.37
C TYR A 70 40.56 22.13 -21.56
N GLY A 71 40.70 23.45 -21.55
CA GLY A 71 41.39 24.20 -22.61
C GLY A 71 40.49 24.51 -23.79
N THR A 72 41.07 24.65 -24.98
CA THR A 72 40.38 25.01 -26.23
C THR A 72 40.71 24.03 -27.34
N GLY A 73 39.82 23.90 -28.33
CA GLY A 73 40.00 22.99 -29.47
C GLY A 73 39.05 21.79 -29.42
N THR A 74 39.34 20.78 -30.23
CA THR A 74 38.56 19.54 -30.31
C THR A 74 38.57 18.80 -28.99
N ASP A 75 37.53 18.01 -28.72
CA ASP A 75 37.49 17.16 -27.52
C ASP A 75 38.74 16.26 -27.44
N PRO A 76 39.23 15.96 -26.23
CA PRO A 76 40.30 14.99 -26.05
C PRO A 76 39.86 13.62 -26.57
N THR A 77 40.73 12.95 -27.34
CA THR A 77 40.38 11.73 -28.06
C THR A 77 41.11 10.50 -27.51
N PHE A 78 40.38 9.45 -27.14
CA PHE A 78 40.95 8.13 -26.90
C PHE A 78 41.10 7.39 -28.23
N THR A 79 42.33 7.06 -28.63
CA THR A 79 42.66 6.39 -29.90
C THR A 79 43.15 4.95 -29.73
N GLY A 80 43.21 4.49 -28.49
CA GLY A 80 43.74 3.19 -28.11
C GLY A 80 42.84 2.00 -28.45
N LYS A 81 43.21 0.83 -27.94
CA LYS A 81 42.36 -0.36 -28.02
C LYS A 81 41.03 -0.15 -27.30
N GLN A 82 41.04 0.47 -26.12
CA GLN A 82 39.88 0.69 -25.27
C GLN A 82 40.00 2.06 -24.60
N GLY A 83 38.88 2.77 -24.43
CA GLY A 83 38.88 4.13 -23.88
C GLY A 83 38.86 4.15 -22.35
N ILE A 84 37.66 4.15 -21.78
CA ILE A 84 37.46 4.16 -20.32
C ILE A 84 36.94 2.80 -19.85
N TYR A 85 37.48 2.34 -18.73
CA TYR A 85 37.08 1.10 -18.06
C TYR A 85 36.81 1.36 -16.58
N GLY A 86 35.68 0.85 -16.06
CA GLY A 86 35.39 0.87 -14.62
C GLY A 86 34.68 -0.39 -14.16
N THR A 87 35.03 -0.90 -12.98
CA THR A 87 34.26 -1.99 -12.35
C THR A 87 34.11 -1.74 -10.86
N LYS A 88 32.92 -2.06 -10.29
CA LYS A 88 32.63 -1.86 -8.85
C LYS A 88 32.88 -0.41 -8.40
N THR A 89 32.38 0.53 -9.18
CA THR A 89 32.61 1.97 -9.01
C THR A 89 31.29 2.71 -9.02
N ALA A 90 31.19 3.76 -8.21
CA ALA A 90 29.94 4.49 -8.03
C ALA A 90 30.12 6.00 -8.24
N ASN A 91 29.05 6.68 -8.67
CA ASN A 91 28.95 8.14 -8.80
C ASN A 91 30.04 8.72 -9.70
N ILE A 92 30.04 8.29 -10.97
CA ILE A 92 31.02 8.70 -11.99
C ILE A 92 30.31 9.51 -13.07
N VAL A 93 30.88 10.64 -13.46
CA VAL A 93 30.44 11.45 -14.60
C VAL A 93 31.54 11.45 -15.66
N ILE A 94 31.20 11.09 -16.90
CA ILE A 94 32.08 11.13 -18.07
C ILE A 94 31.45 12.07 -19.09
N LYS A 95 32.17 13.10 -19.52
CA LYS A 95 31.64 14.08 -20.48
C LYS A 95 32.66 14.79 -21.34
N ASP A 96 32.23 15.30 -22.49
CA ASP A 96 33.02 16.15 -23.39
C ASP A 96 34.29 15.46 -23.93
N LEU A 97 34.18 14.17 -24.27
CA LEU A 97 35.28 13.32 -24.76
C LEU A 97 34.94 12.67 -26.10
N THR A 98 35.97 12.44 -26.92
CA THR A 98 35.87 11.64 -28.15
C THR A 98 36.56 10.28 -27.99
N PHE A 99 36.00 9.26 -28.62
CA PHE A 99 36.53 7.90 -28.63
C PHE A 99 36.62 7.37 -30.07
N SER A 100 37.81 6.99 -30.48
CA SER A 100 38.10 6.29 -31.73
C SER A 100 38.91 5.03 -31.41
N THR A 101 38.22 4.06 -30.80
CA THR A 101 38.85 2.91 -30.15
C THR A 101 38.58 1.59 -30.87
N GLY A 102 39.57 0.69 -30.94
CA GLY A 102 39.42 -0.62 -31.59
C GLY A 102 38.58 -1.67 -30.83
N PHE A 103 37.99 -1.30 -29.69
CA PHE A 103 37.10 -2.09 -28.84
C PHE A 103 36.09 -1.13 -28.17
N ASN A 104 35.61 -1.43 -26.96
CA ASN A 104 34.73 -0.50 -26.23
C ASN A 104 35.36 0.89 -26.08
N ALA A 105 34.60 1.92 -26.43
CA ALA A 105 34.91 3.29 -26.03
C ALA A 105 34.79 3.42 -24.51
N ILE A 106 33.68 2.91 -23.96
CA ILE A 106 33.43 2.90 -22.52
C ILE A 106 32.92 1.52 -22.14
N TYR A 107 33.56 0.91 -21.15
CA TYR A 107 33.10 -0.33 -20.53
C TYR A 107 32.90 -0.13 -19.04
N ALA A 108 31.78 -0.61 -18.51
CA ALA A 108 31.58 -0.71 -17.08
C ALA A 108 30.91 -2.02 -16.64
N ALA A 109 31.19 -2.47 -15.41
CA ALA A 109 30.40 -3.53 -14.78
C ALA A 109 30.27 -3.31 -13.27
N GLN A 110 29.13 -3.68 -12.68
CA GLN A 110 28.88 -3.40 -11.25
C GLN A 110 29.04 -1.90 -10.95
N ALA A 111 28.56 -1.07 -11.88
CA ALA A 111 28.61 0.38 -11.79
C ALA A 111 27.30 0.91 -11.19
N GLU A 112 27.39 1.93 -10.35
CA GLU A 112 26.22 2.57 -9.72
C GLU A 112 26.26 4.09 -9.91
N ASN A 113 25.14 4.71 -10.28
CA ASN A 113 25.03 6.18 -10.43
C ASN A 113 26.03 6.75 -11.45
N TRP A 114 26.14 6.12 -12.62
CA TRP A 114 27.01 6.61 -13.69
C TRP A 114 26.26 7.53 -14.65
N VAL A 115 26.91 8.60 -15.08
CA VAL A 115 26.43 9.52 -16.12
C VAL A 115 27.47 9.59 -17.23
N ILE A 116 27.06 9.24 -18.44
CA ILE A 116 27.84 9.39 -19.67
C ILE A 116 27.10 10.41 -20.53
N ASP A 117 27.68 11.58 -20.73
CA ASP A 117 26.97 12.73 -21.29
C ASP A 117 27.84 13.49 -22.30
N HIS A 118 27.28 13.89 -23.44
CA HIS A 118 28.02 14.66 -24.46
C HIS A 118 29.36 14.02 -24.88
N VAL A 119 29.38 12.70 -25.10
CA VAL A 119 30.56 12.03 -25.68
C VAL A 119 30.35 11.73 -27.16
N SER A 120 31.46 11.69 -27.91
CA SER A 120 31.47 11.34 -29.33
C SER A 120 32.22 10.03 -29.54
N LEU A 121 31.57 9.03 -30.15
CA LEU A 121 32.15 7.75 -30.51
C LEU A 121 32.23 7.68 -32.03
N ILE A 122 33.45 7.63 -32.57
CA ILE A 122 33.72 7.71 -34.00
C ILE A 122 34.64 6.55 -34.36
N ASN A 123 34.23 5.64 -35.24
CA ASN A 123 35.01 4.42 -35.56
C ASN A 123 35.33 3.57 -34.32
N ALA A 124 34.49 3.64 -33.29
CA ALA A 124 34.68 2.87 -32.07
C ALA A 124 34.07 1.47 -32.19
N GLY A 125 34.63 0.49 -31.47
CA GLY A 125 34.10 -0.87 -31.42
C GLY A 125 34.89 -1.85 -32.27
N THR A 126 34.33 -3.04 -32.44
CA THR A 126 34.95 -4.16 -33.17
C THR A 126 33.88 -4.97 -33.87
N ALA A 127 34.21 -5.56 -35.02
CA ALA A 127 33.32 -6.46 -35.74
C ALA A 127 32.96 -7.72 -34.93
N THR A 128 33.81 -8.11 -33.97
CA THR A 128 33.58 -9.24 -33.06
C THR A 128 33.73 -8.75 -31.62
N GLY A 129 32.64 -8.69 -30.84
CA GLY A 129 32.68 -8.18 -29.47
C GLY A 129 31.35 -7.63 -28.96
N THR A 130 31.42 -6.73 -28.00
CA THR A 130 30.30 -6.00 -27.38
C THR A 130 30.16 -4.59 -27.97
N GLY A 131 29.02 -3.91 -27.76
CA GLY A 131 28.79 -2.55 -28.27
C GLY A 131 29.76 -1.47 -27.80
N SER A 132 29.82 -0.32 -28.48
CA SER A 132 30.82 0.72 -28.23
C SER A 132 30.76 1.32 -26.82
N ILE A 133 29.57 1.53 -26.27
CA ILE A 133 29.35 1.61 -24.82
C ILE A 133 28.80 0.27 -24.36
N SER A 134 29.49 -0.37 -23.42
CA SER A 134 29.08 -1.65 -22.86
C SER A 134 29.00 -1.62 -21.35
N MET A 135 27.84 -1.99 -20.80
CA MET A 135 27.65 -2.04 -19.34
C MET A 135 26.96 -3.34 -18.89
N LYS A 136 27.35 -3.85 -17.72
CA LYS A 136 26.82 -5.10 -17.17
C LYS A 136 26.52 -5.02 -15.68
N THR A 137 25.43 -5.62 -15.22
CA THR A 137 25.10 -5.77 -13.78
C THR A 137 25.23 -4.43 -13.06
N SER A 138 24.55 -3.38 -13.56
CA SER A 138 24.78 -2.00 -13.13
C SER A 138 23.46 -1.29 -12.82
N LYS A 139 23.51 -0.25 -11.98
CA LYS A 139 22.31 0.42 -11.46
C LYS A 139 22.36 1.94 -11.63
N ASN A 140 21.23 2.55 -11.91
CA ASN A 140 21.05 4.00 -12.01
C ASN A 140 22.06 4.63 -12.97
N VAL A 141 21.96 4.27 -14.25
CA VAL A 141 22.89 4.71 -15.29
C VAL A 141 22.16 5.61 -16.27
N THR A 142 22.76 6.76 -16.59
CA THR A 142 22.29 7.66 -17.64
C THR A 142 23.31 7.76 -18.77
N ILE A 143 22.87 7.53 -20.01
CA ILE A 143 23.64 7.77 -21.24
C ILE A 143 22.89 8.82 -22.06
N SER A 144 23.45 10.02 -22.17
CA SER A 144 22.75 11.17 -22.74
C SER A 144 23.55 11.98 -23.74
N ASN A 145 22.84 12.64 -24.65
CA ASN A 145 23.36 13.69 -25.54
C ASN A 145 24.63 13.30 -26.31
N SER A 146 24.82 12.01 -26.58
CA SER A 146 26.06 11.46 -27.15
C SER A 146 25.88 11.11 -28.62
N LYS A 147 26.98 11.20 -29.38
CA LYS A 147 27.02 10.93 -30.82
C LYS A 147 27.76 9.63 -31.09
N PHE A 148 27.19 8.79 -31.96
CA PHE A 148 27.79 7.55 -32.42
C PHE A 148 27.84 7.59 -33.95
N ASP A 149 29.04 7.45 -34.53
CA ASP A 149 29.24 7.45 -35.97
C ASP A 149 30.27 6.40 -36.38
N HIS A 150 29.94 5.59 -37.38
CA HIS A 150 30.83 4.52 -37.87
C HIS A 150 31.24 3.53 -36.77
N VAL A 151 30.37 3.34 -35.77
CA VAL A 151 30.61 2.38 -34.69
C VAL A 151 30.43 0.96 -35.20
N SER A 152 31.35 0.06 -34.83
CA SER A 152 31.26 -1.37 -35.14
C SER A 152 30.53 -2.12 -34.01
N ASN A 153 29.56 -2.95 -34.40
CA ASN A 153 28.58 -3.63 -33.53
C ASN A 153 27.61 -2.63 -32.87
N ASP A 154 26.98 -3.00 -31.75
CA ASP A 154 25.97 -2.14 -31.14
C ASP A 154 26.52 -0.76 -30.76
N GLY A 155 25.69 0.28 -30.91
CA GLY A 155 26.00 1.59 -30.34
C GLY A 155 26.12 1.48 -28.82
N ILE A 156 25.03 1.08 -28.18
CA ILE A 156 24.95 0.84 -26.74
C ILE A 156 24.51 -0.61 -26.49
N TYR A 157 25.32 -1.37 -25.77
CA TYR A 157 25.01 -2.74 -25.37
C TYR A 157 25.02 -2.86 -23.85
N VAL A 158 23.87 -3.14 -23.23
CA VAL A 158 23.76 -3.25 -21.78
C VAL A 158 23.00 -4.47 -21.33
N VAL A 159 23.43 -5.06 -20.22
CA VAL A 159 22.88 -6.30 -19.68
C VAL A 159 22.73 -6.18 -18.18
N ASP A 160 21.62 -6.70 -17.63
CA ASP A 160 21.42 -6.78 -16.18
C ASP A 160 21.45 -5.38 -15.53
N MET A 161 20.64 -4.48 -16.06
CA MET A 161 20.55 -3.10 -15.60
C MET A 161 19.32 -2.90 -14.73
N THR A 162 19.44 -2.08 -13.67
CA THR A 162 18.30 -1.56 -12.92
C THR A 162 18.33 -0.03 -12.97
N ASP A 163 17.22 0.62 -13.32
CA ASP A 163 17.14 2.08 -13.46
C ASP A 163 18.10 2.61 -14.56
N LEU A 164 17.78 2.31 -15.82
CA LEU A 164 18.57 2.72 -16.99
C LEU A 164 17.88 3.84 -17.75
N THR A 165 18.59 4.92 -18.05
CA THR A 165 18.13 6.01 -18.92
C THR A 165 19.07 6.20 -20.11
N ILE A 166 18.54 6.11 -21.33
CA ILE A 166 19.25 6.40 -22.58
C ILE A 166 18.46 7.48 -23.32
N VAL A 167 19.02 8.70 -23.40
CA VAL A 167 18.24 9.87 -23.83
C VAL A 167 19.00 10.81 -24.79
N ASN A 168 18.31 11.29 -25.83
CA ASN A 168 18.84 12.30 -26.75
C ASN A 168 20.17 11.94 -27.44
N ASN A 169 20.44 10.65 -27.65
CA ASN A 169 21.63 10.22 -28.38
C ASN A 169 21.37 10.22 -29.88
N VAL A 170 22.42 10.46 -30.68
CA VAL A 170 22.36 10.45 -32.14
C VAL A 170 23.30 9.38 -32.66
N MET A 171 22.77 8.42 -33.42
CA MET A 171 23.51 7.27 -33.94
C MET A 171 23.36 7.17 -35.44
N SER A 172 24.47 7.09 -36.17
CA SER A 172 24.51 6.90 -37.61
C SER A 172 25.62 5.93 -38.01
N ASN A 173 25.48 5.32 -39.19
CA ASN A 173 26.52 4.48 -39.79
C ASN A 173 27.00 3.35 -38.85
N LEU A 174 26.10 2.71 -38.11
CA LEU A 174 26.44 1.54 -37.32
C LEU A 174 26.78 0.37 -38.25
N VAL A 175 27.92 -0.29 -38.05
CA VAL A 175 28.47 -1.31 -38.96
C VAL A 175 28.55 -2.65 -38.24
N GLY A 176 28.31 -3.74 -38.95
CA GLY A 176 28.44 -5.10 -38.44
C GLY A 176 27.13 -5.86 -38.51
N GLY A 177 27.19 -7.13 -38.94
CA GLY A 177 26.01 -7.97 -39.16
C GLY A 177 25.06 -8.12 -37.96
N THR A 178 25.53 -7.88 -36.73
CA THR A 178 24.75 -7.98 -35.50
C THR A 178 24.45 -6.64 -34.82
N ALA A 179 24.70 -5.50 -35.47
CA ALA A 179 24.68 -4.19 -34.82
C ALA A 179 23.27 -3.59 -34.63
N ASP A 180 22.77 -3.57 -33.40
CA ASP A 180 21.65 -2.73 -32.98
C ASP A 180 22.10 -1.30 -32.67
N GLY A 181 21.21 -0.31 -32.77
CA GLY A 181 21.52 1.01 -32.20
C GLY A 181 21.68 0.93 -30.69
N ILE A 182 20.66 0.39 -30.05
CA ILE A 182 20.60 0.17 -28.61
C ILE A 182 20.14 -1.26 -28.37
N GLN A 183 20.92 -2.04 -27.64
CA GLN A 183 20.54 -3.35 -27.15
C GLN A 183 20.55 -3.38 -25.61
N VAL A 184 19.39 -3.67 -25.02
CA VAL A 184 19.19 -3.84 -23.58
C VAL A 184 18.74 -5.27 -23.30
N THR A 185 19.36 -5.96 -22.35
CA THR A 185 19.00 -7.34 -22.02
C THR A 185 18.86 -7.55 -20.52
N SER A 186 17.88 -8.36 -20.08
CA SER A 186 17.69 -8.77 -18.68
C SER A 186 17.63 -7.61 -17.69
N SER A 187 16.94 -6.51 -18.04
CA SER A 187 16.98 -5.26 -17.28
C SER A 187 15.61 -4.84 -16.75
N SER A 188 15.58 -3.91 -15.80
CA SER A 188 14.33 -3.35 -15.25
C SER A 188 14.39 -1.84 -15.11
N ASN A 189 13.23 -1.18 -15.22
CA ASN A 189 13.08 0.28 -15.18
C ASN A 189 13.96 0.95 -16.25
N VAL A 190 13.64 0.66 -17.51
CA VAL A 190 14.41 1.10 -18.68
C VAL A 190 13.69 2.24 -19.39
N LYS A 191 14.35 3.37 -19.57
CA LYS A 191 13.87 4.51 -20.34
C LYS A 191 14.77 4.77 -21.54
N ILE A 192 14.22 4.73 -22.74
CA ILE A 192 14.89 5.02 -24.01
C ILE A 192 14.09 6.11 -24.71
N SER A 193 14.57 7.36 -24.71
CA SER A 193 13.76 8.48 -25.17
C SER A 193 14.50 9.54 -25.97
N GLY A 194 13.85 10.11 -26.99
CA GLY A 194 14.42 11.21 -27.78
C GLY A 194 15.66 10.85 -28.61
N ASN A 195 15.98 9.56 -28.73
CA ASN A 195 17.16 9.12 -29.49
C ASN A 195 16.88 9.14 -30.99
N LYS A 196 17.90 9.47 -31.79
CA LYS A 196 17.85 9.43 -33.25
C LYS A 196 18.80 8.36 -33.76
N ILE A 197 18.28 7.37 -34.46
CA ILE A 197 19.05 6.22 -34.94
C ILE A 197 18.80 6.07 -36.44
N ASP A 198 19.84 6.31 -37.24
CA ASP A 198 19.81 6.11 -38.69
C ASP A 198 20.66 4.90 -39.09
N GLN A 199 19.97 3.81 -39.44
CA GLN A 199 20.52 2.59 -40.00
C GLN A 199 20.28 2.47 -41.53
N SER A 200 19.76 3.51 -42.20
CA SER A 200 19.44 3.45 -43.63
C SER A 200 20.67 3.32 -44.53
N THR A 201 21.83 3.79 -44.06
CA THR A 201 23.11 3.74 -44.78
C THR A 201 24.01 2.59 -44.30
N SER A 202 23.58 1.79 -43.33
CA SER A 202 24.38 0.68 -42.80
C SER A 202 24.46 -0.44 -43.85
N PRO A 203 25.65 -0.70 -44.44
CA PRO A 203 25.78 -1.62 -45.56
C PRO A 203 25.57 -3.08 -45.14
N ASP A 204 25.82 -3.42 -43.88
CA ASP A 204 25.90 -4.80 -43.40
C ASP A 204 25.07 -5.12 -42.15
N SER A 205 24.56 -4.13 -41.39
CA SER A 205 23.78 -4.47 -40.19
C SER A 205 22.47 -5.18 -40.52
N THR A 206 22.31 -6.41 -40.06
CA THR A 206 21.08 -7.19 -40.21
C THR A 206 20.07 -6.94 -39.10
N LYS A 207 20.43 -6.08 -38.13
CA LYS A 207 19.68 -5.81 -36.90
C LYS A 207 18.95 -4.46 -36.97
N GLY A 208 18.40 -3.99 -35.86
CA GLY A 208 17.43 -2.90 -35.83
C GLY A 208 17.88 -1.69 -35.00
N GLY A 209 16.95 -0.77 -34.76
CA GLY A 209 17.24 0.44 -33.99
C GLY A 209 17.37 0.17 -32.49
N ILE A 210 16.26 -0.24 -31.87
CA ILE A 210 16.17 -0.46 -30.43
C ILE A 210 15.73 -1.90 -30.18
N MET A 211 16.57 -2.69 -29.52
CA MET A 211 16.28 -4.04 -29.05
C MET A 211 16.26 -4.07 -27.53
N VAL A 212 15.17 -4.53 -26.94
CA VAL A 212 15.07 -4.78 -25.50
C VAL A 212 14.59 -6.20 -25.27
N ASN A 213 15.37 -7.01 -24.55
CA ASN A 213 15.08 -8.42 -24.33
C ASN A 213 15.00 -8.78 -22.85
N SER A 214 14.09 -9.69 -22.49
CA SER A 214 13.92 -10.21 -21.13
C SER A 214 13.86 -9.13 -20.04
N SER A 215 13.19 -8.01 -20.32
CA SER A 215 13.21 -6.82 -19.46
C SER A 215 11.82 -6.40 -19.00
N SER A 216 11.73 -5.59 -17.94
CA SER A 216 10.46 -5.10 -17.40
C SER A 216 10.44 -3.59 -17.15
N ASN A 217 9.25 -2.99 -17.14
CA ASN A 217 9.05 -1.55 -16.95
C ASN A 217 9.85 -0.75 -17.98
N VAL A 218 9.57 -0.99 -19.26
CA VAL A 218 10.33 -0.42 -20.39
C VAL A 218 9.52 0.70 -21.03
N VAL A 219 10.12 1.87 -21.19
CA VAL A 219 9.55 3.02 -21.90
C VAL A 219 10.46 3.38 -23.07
N ALA A 220 10.00 3.15 -24.30
CA ALA A 220 10.60 3.63 -25.52
C ALA A 220 9.74 4.75 -26.10
N SER A 221 10.13 6.02 -25.88
CA SER A 221 9.27 7.16 -26.21
C SER A 221 9.96 8.30 -26.97
N GLY A 222 9.33 8.82 -28.03
CA GLY A 222 9.84 9.98 -28.75
C GLY A 222 11.13 9.71 -29.54
N ASN A 223 11.45 8.45 -29.85
CA ASN A 223 12.65 8.12 -30.63
C ASN A 223 12.36 8.22 -32.13
N GLU A 224 13.38 8.59 -32.90
CA GLU A 224 13.37 8.61 -34.37
C GLU A 224 14.28 7.48 -34.87
N VAL A 225 13.73 6.47 -35.54
CA VAL A 225 14.49 5.32 -36.04
C VAL A 225 14.24 5.14 -37.53
N LYS A 226 15.30 5.19 -38.31
CA LYS A 226 15.27 5.08 -39.78
C LYS A 226 16.09 3.90 -40.27
N GLY A 227 15.54 3.09 -41.16
CA GLY A 227 16.20 1.90 -41.72
C GLY A 227 16.30 0.73 -40.73
N GLY A 228 17.14 -0.25 -41.07
CA GLY A 228 17.32 -1.47 -40.28
C GLY A 228 16.22 -2.52 -40.50
N SER A 229 16.35 -3.66 -39.81
CA SER A 229 15.38 -4.75 -39.91
C SER A 229 14.16 -4.56 -38.99
N PHE A 230 14.31 -3.78 -37.93
CA PHE A 230 13.22 -3.32 -37.07
C PHE A 230 13.52 -1.95 -36.46
N GLY A 231 12.47 -1.23 -36.05
CA GLY A 231 12.60 0.09 -35.44
C GLY A 231 12.78 -0.06 -33.93
N VAL A 232 11.74 -0.62 -33.30
CA VAL A 232 11.70 -0.93 -31.87
C VAL A 232 11.23 -2.37 -31.69
N ALA A 233 12.08 -3.23 -31.15
CA ALA A 233 11.75 -4.60 -30.77
C ALA A 233 11.87 -4.74 -29.24
N ILE A 234 10.76 -5.03 -28.56
CA ILE A 234 10.74 -5.19 -27.10
C ILE A 234 10.09 -6.52 -26.75
N ASN A 235 10.86 -7.35 -26.05
CA ASN A 235 10.41 -8.60 -25.44
C ASN A 235 10.51 -8.43 -23.92
N GLY A 236 9.39 -8.15 -23.29
CA GLY A 236 9.33 -7.83 -21.87
C GLY A 236 7.92 -7.69 -21.31
N TRP A 237 7.84 -7.22 -20.07
CA TRP A 237 6.59 -7.01 -19.34
C TRP A 237 6.44 -5.55 -18.89
N ASN A 238 5.22 -5.00 -18.96
CA ASN A 238 4.94 -3.59 -18.67
C ASN A 238 5.75 -2.64 -19.58
N VAL A 239 5.29 -2.50 -20.82
CA VAL A 239 6.01 -1.86 -21.91
C VAL A 239 5.21 -0.69 -22.46
N GLN A 240 5.87 0.44 -22.68
CA GLN A 240 5.32 1.62 -23.35
C GLN A 240 6.19 1.93 -24.58
N ILE A 241 5.59 1.92 -25.76
CA ILE A 241 6.21 2.34 -27.02
C ILE A 241 5.38 3.51 -27.54
N THR A 242 5.80 4.73 -27.24
CA THR A 242 4.96 5.91 -27.51
C THR A 242 5.63 7.00 -28.32
N ASP A 243 4.88 7.65 -29.19
CA ASP A 243 5.31 8.87 -29.88
C ASP A 243 6.62 8.72 -30.69
N ASN A 244 6.96 7.49 -31.12
CA ASN A 244 8.16 7.25 -31.90
C ASN A 244 7.89 7.48 -33.40
N LYS A 245 8.91 7.95 -34.11
CA LYS A 245 8.92 8.07 -35.58
C LYS A 245 9.78 6.97 -36.18
N LEU A 246 9.15 6.02 -36.85
CA LEU A 246 9.79 4.81 -37.35
C LEU A 246 9.63 4.76 -38.87
N SER A 247 10.74 4.67 -39.60
CA SER A 247 10.67 4.67 -41.06
C SER A 247 11.65 3.71 -41.73
N GLY A 248 11.22 3.10 -42.84
CA GLY A 248 12.11 2.33 -43.72
C GLY A 248 12.56 0.97 -43.18
N GLN A 249 11.84 0.36 -42.24
CA GLN A 249 12.10 -1.02 -41.78
C GLN A 249 11.61 -2.05 -42.80
N ASN A 250 12.35 -2.22 -43.90
CA ASN A 250 11.96 -3.05 -45.04
C ASN A 250 13.07 -3.97 -45.55
N LYS A 251 14.17 -4.13 -44.79
CA LYS A 251 15.35 -4.89 -45.20
C LYS A 251 15.08 -6.38 -45.46
N TYR A 252 14.20 -7.00 -44.68
CA TYR A 252 13.80 -8.40 -44.83
C TYR A 252 12.29 -8.54 -44.90
N ALA A 253 11.80 -9.63 -45.47
CA ALA A 253 10.36 -9.90 -45.55
C ALA A 253 9.64 -9.85 -44.17
N TRP A 254 10.35 -10.16 -43.08
CA TRP A 254 9.84 -10.10 -41.71
C TRP A 254 10.01 -8.73 -41.03
N SER A 255 10.67 -7.77 -41.66
CA SER A 255 10.98 -6.47 -41.06
C SER A 255 9.73 -5.74 -40.58
N SER A 256 9.82 -5.09 -39.44
CA SER A 256 8.67 -4.49 -38.76
C SER A 256 9.10 -3.21 -38.07
N ALA A 257 8.29 -2.16 -38.11
CA ALA A 257 8.60 -0.94 -37.38
C ALA A 257 8.64 -1.22 -35.87
N ILE A 258 7.60 -1.89 -35.36
CA ILE A 258 7.51 -2.34 -33.97
C ILE A 258 7.37 -3.86 -33.93
N MET A 259 8.14 -4.52 -33.06
CA MET A 259 8.12 -5.97 -32.93
C MET A 259 8.04 -6.41 -31.47
N ALA A 260 7.22 -7.43 -31.23
CA ALA A 260 7.24 -8.22 -30.02
C ALA A 260 7.36 -9.70 -30.44
N SER A 261 8.58 -10.24 -30.33
CA SER A 261 8.97 -11.58 -30.81
C SER A 261 9.55 -12.39 -29.66
N ALA A 262 8.68 -13.04 -28.89
CA ALA A 262 9.08 -13.54 -27.59
C ALA A 262 9.26 -15.06 -27.55
N GLY A 263 10.45 -15.50 -27.13
CA GLY A 263 10.70 -16.83 -26.54
C GLY A 263 10.45 -16.85 -25.02
N ILE A 264 9.71 -15.87 -24.50
CA ILE A 264 9.34 -15.65 -23.09
C ILE A 264 7.90 -15.13 -23.00
N ASP A 265 7.30 -15.14 -21.81
CA ASP A 265 6.04 -14.45 -21.59
C ASP A 265 6.21 -12.92 -21.72
N ILE A 266 5.28 -12.30 -22.43
CA ILE A 266 5.22 -10.84 -22.60
C ILE A 266 3.81 -10.31 -22.36
N GLY A 267 3.70 -9.10 -21.85
CA GLY A 267 2.39 -8.47 -21.70
C GLY A 267 2.40 -7.07 -21.10
N ASN A 268 1.20 -6.49 -21.03
CA ASN A 268 0.94 -5.12 -20.60
C ASN A 268 1.68 -4.10 -21.48
N TYR A 269 1.35 -4.08 -22.78
CA TYR A 269 1.94 -3.15 -23.74
C TYR A 269 0.99 -1.99 -23.99
N THR A 270 1.52 -0.78 -24.02
CA THR A 270 0.86 0.40 -24.58
C THR A 270 1.68 0.89 -25.77
N ILE A 271 1.14 0.73 -26.97
CA ILE A 271 1.75 1.14 -28.23
C ILE A 271 0.89 2.26 -28.80
N SER A 272 1.30 3.52 -28.63
CA SER A 272 0.44 4.66 -29.02
C SER A 272 1.17 5.90 -29.49
N GLY A 273 0.53 6.71 -30.35
CA GLY A 273 1.13 7.95 -30.86
C GLY A 273 2.29 7.75 -31.84
N ASN A 274 2.63 6.50 -32.20
CA ASN A 274 3.75 6.24 -33.10
C ASN A 274 3.39 6.58 -34.55
N GLU A 275 4.35 7.14 -35.28
CA GLU A 275 4.30 7.39 -36.71
C GLU A 275 5.19 6.37 -37.42
N VAL A 276 4.60 5.55 -38.28
CA VAL A 276 5.28 4.49 -39.02
C VAL A 276 5.17 4.74 -40.51
N VAL A 277 6.30 4.79 -41.22
CA VAL A 277 6.34 5.08 -42.66
C VAL A 277 7.21 4.07 -43.42
N GLY A 278 6.63 3.38 -44.40
CA GLY A 278 7.41 2.58 -45.37
C GLY A 278 8.12 1.34 -44.79
N SER A 279 7.60 0.78 -43.68
CA SER A 279 8.04 -0.52 -43.15
C SER A 279 7.32 -1.69 -43.85
N ASN A 280 7.82 -2.91 -43.69
CA ASN A 280 7.10 -4.09 -44.20
C ASN A 280 5.86 -4.40 -43.34
N PHE A 281 6.00 -4.37 -42.02
CA PHE A 281 4.89 -4.41 -41.07
C PHE A 281 4.92 -3.21 -40.12
N GLY A 282 3.75 -2.76 -39.66
CA GLY A 282 3.64 -1.71 -38.66
C GLY A 282 4.04 -2.25 -37.28
N VAL A 283 3.12 -2.98 -36.66
CA VAL A 283 3.36 -3.78 -35.45
C VAL A 283 3.30 -5.25 -35.80
N ALA A 284 4.32 -6.01 -35.41
CA ALA A 284 4.33 -7.46 -35.54
C ALA A 284 4.37 -8.14 -34.15
N LEU A 285 3.28 -8.82 -33.82
CA LEU A 285 3.19 -9.75 -32.70
C LEU A 285 3.49 -11.14 -33.25
N THR A 286 4.76 -11.51 -33.19
CA THR A 286 5.30 -12.67 -33.90
C THR A 286 5.96 -13.64 -32.93
N GLY A 287 6.25 -14.87 -33.38
CA GLY A 287 7.05 -15.82 -32.61
C GLY A 287 8.19 -16.45 -33.38
N LEU A 288 9.15 -17.00 -32.65
CA LEU A 288 10.23 -17.82 -33.20
C LEU A 288 9.75 -19.27 -33.31
N SER A 289 10.39 -20.05 -34.19
CA SER A 289 10.09 -21.49 -34.37
C SER A 289 10.32 -22.34 -33.11
N ARG A 290 10.96 -21.77 -32.08
CA ARG A 290 11.27 -22.41 -30.79
C ARG A 290 10.32 -21.99 -29.67
N ASP A 291 9.37 -21.11 -29.96
CA ASP A 291 8.39 -20.66 -28.97
C ASP A 291 7.47 -21.82 -28.64
N GLY A 292 7.59 -22.34 -27.41
CA GLY A 292 6.60 -23.22 -26.81
C GLY A 292 5.33 -22.44 -26.45
N ASN A 293 4.70 -22.78 -25.32
CA ASN A 293 3.52 -22.07 -24.81
C ASN A 293 3.93 -20.78 -24.07
N VAL A 294 4.32 -19.75 -24.82
CA VAL A 294 4.61 -18.41 -24.28
C VAL A 294 3.43 -17.47 -24.53
N SER A 295 3.02 -16.76 -23.48
CA SER A 295 1.87 -15.87 -23.49
C SER A 295 2.22 -14.48 -24.02
N ARG A 296 1.27 -13.88 -24.74
CA ARG A 296 1.31 -12.48 -25.17
C ARG A 296 0.01 -11.84 -24.73
N SER A 297 0.01 -11.09 -23.65
CA SER A 297 -1.25 -10.68 -23.00
C SER A 297 -1.37 -9.17 -22.80
N ASN A 298 -2.59 -8.66 -22.91
CA ASN A 298 -2.90 -7.25 -22.67
C ASN A 298 -2.02 -6.28 -23.50
N ILE A 299 -2.08 -6.41 -24.82
CA ILE A 299 -1.32 -5.56 -25.76
C ILE A 299 -2.28 -4.53 -26.38
N GLN A 300 -2.16 -3.27 -25.97
CA GLN A 300 -2.98 -2.17 -26.45
C GLN A 300 -2.23 -1.39 -27.54
N ILE A 301 -2.78 -1.34 -28.75
CA ILE A 301 -2.21 -0.66 -29.90
C ILE A 301 -3.21 0.37 -30.41
N ALA A 302 -3.02 1.63 -30.05
CA ALA A 302 -3.99 2.66 -30.37
C ALA A 302 -3.39 4.02 -30.69
N ASN A 303 -4.12 4.84 -31.46
CA ASN A 303 -3.70 6.20 -31.82
C ASN A 303 -2.35 6.26 -32.54
N ASN A 304 -1.99 5.23 -33.33
CA ASN A 304 -0.81 5.22 -34.17
C ASN A 304 -1.18 5.59 -35.61
N THR A 305 -0.21 6.13 -36.35
CA THR A 305 -0.34 6.41 -37.79
C THR A 305 0.60 5.49 -38.56
N PHE A 306 0.05 4.70 -39.49
CA PHE A 306 0.80 3.80 -40.36
C PHE A 306 0.63 4.24 -41.80
N VAL A 307 1.72 4.57 -42.49
CA VAL A 307 1.70 5.10 -43.87
C VAL A 307 2.56 4.22 -44.77
N SER A 308 1.97 3.77 -45.87
CA SER A 308 2.66 2.97 -46.90
C SER A 308 3.41 1.76 -46.33
N VAL A 309 2.81 1.08 -45.35
CA VAL A 309 3.31 -0.18 -44.81
C VAL A 309 3.00 -1.29 -45.81
N ALA A 310 4.04 -1.99 -46.26
CA ALA A 310 3.96 -2.85 -47.45
C ALA A 310 2.98 -4.03 -47.29
N ASN A 311 2.96 -4.67 -46.11
CA ASN A 311 2.15 -5.87 -45.89
C ASN A 311 0.90 -5.60 -45.04
N ALA A 312 1.06 -5.13 -43.80
CA ALA A 312 -0.04 -4.78 -42.92
C ALA A 312 0.41 -3.90 -41.74
N ALA A 313 -0.47 -2.99 -41.30
CA ALA A 313 -0.26 -2.18 -40.09
C ALA A 313 -0.16 -3.05 -38.83
N LEU A 314 -0.95 -4.13 -38.74
CA LEU A 314 -0.84 -5.14 -37.68
C LEU A 314 -0.62 -6.54 -38.27
N LYS A 315 0.42 -7.23 -37.80
CA LYS A 315 0.64 -8.67 -38.02
C LYS A 315 0.50 -9.42 -36.71
N ILE A 316 -0.28 -10.51 -36.73
CA ILE A 316 -0.37 -11.48 -35.64
C ILE A 316 -0.27 -12.89 -36.26
N ASP A 317 0.74 -13.65 -35.87
CA ASP A 317 0.89 -15.06 -36.27
C ASP A 317 1.13 -16.01 -35.09
N LYS A 318 0.96 -15.50 -33.86
CA LYS A 318 0.96 -16.24 -32.60
C LYS A 318 -0.17 -15.74 -31.70
N GLU A 319 -0.58 -16.55 -30.74
CA GLU A 319 -1.61 -16.18 -29.75
C GLU A 319 -1.23 -14.91 -29.01
N ALA A 320 -2.15 -13.94 -29.02
CA ALA A 320 -2.03 -12.68 -28.31
C ALA A 320 -3.41 -12.18 -27.88
N THR A 321 -3.49 -11.50 -26.73
CA THR A 321 -4.69 -10.78 -26.28
C THR A 321 -4.43 -9.29 -26.20
N GLY A 322 -5.46 -8.49 -26.47
CA GLY A 322 -5.33 -7.05 -26.56
C GLY A 322 -6.29 -6.43 -27.56
N ALA A 323 -5.96 -5.22 -28.00
CA ALA A 323 -6.76 -4.49 -28.97
C ALA A 323 -5.88 -3.68 -29.92
N PHE A 324 -6.33 -3.56 -31.16
CA PHE A 324 -5.80 -2.66 -32.19
C PHE A 324 -6.93 -1.72 -32.60
N HIS A 325 -6.92 -0.50 -32.06
CA HIS A 325 -8.04 0.43 -32.23
C HIS A 325 -7.63 1.89 -32.38
N ASP A 326 -8.49 2.71 -32.97
CA ASP A 326 -8.24 4.15 -33.14
C ASP A 326 -6.92 4.49 -33.84
N ASN A 327 -6.40 3.59 -34.68
CA ASN A 327 -5.23 3.85 -35.51
C ASN A 327 -5.64 4.43 -36.86
N VAL A 328 -4.75 5.22 -37.46
CA VAL A 328 -4.87 5.72 -38.84
C VAL A 328 -3.95 4.90 -39.74
N VAL A 329 -4.51 4.25 -40.75
CA VAL A 329 -3.80 3.35 -41.66
C VAL A 329 -3.97 3.87 -43.09
N VAL A 330 -2.89 4.40 -43.66
CA VAL A 330 -2.86 5.12 -44.94
C VAL A 330 -2.12 4.28 -45.97
N ASP A 331 -2.75 4.02 -47.11
CA ASP A 331 -2.17 3.26 -48.24
C ASP A 331 -1.54 1.93 -47.81
N SER A 332 -2.17 1.28 -46.82
CA SER A 332 -1.68 0.06 -46.20
C SER A 332 -2.84 -0.87 -45.89
N LYS A 333 -2.58 -2.17 -45.82
CA LYS A 333 -3.56 -3.13 -45.30
C LYS A 333 -3.70 -2.96 -43.78
N LEU A 334 -4.92 -3.05 -43.27
CA LEU A 334 -5.19 -2.94 -41.83
C LEU A 334 -4.49 -4.06 -41.03
N THR A 335 -4.81 -5.32 -41.30
CA THR A 335 -4.28 -6.46 -40.55
C THR A 335 -3.86 -7.64 -41.43
N GLN A 336 -2.91 -8.43 -40.93
CA GLN A 336 -2.57 -9.77 -41.39
C GLN A 336 -2.54 -10.70 -40.18
N ILE A 337 -3.67 -11.34 -39.90
CA ILE A 337 -3.84 -12.29 -38.80
C ILE A 337 -3.91 -13.70 -39.38
N ALA A 338 -2.97 -14.57 -38.99
CA ALA A 338 -2.87 -15.95 -39.46
C ALA A 338 -2.86 -16.93 -38.29
N GLY A 339 -3.91 -17.74 -38.15
CA GLY A 339 -4.07 -18.78 -37.11
C GLY A 339 -5.53 -18.98 -36.67
N ASN A 340 -5.92 -20.24 -36.37
CA ASN A 340 -7.27 -20.56 -35.91
C ASN A 340 -7.53 -19.98 -34.51
N GLY A 341 -8.66 -19.29 -34.31
CA GLY A 341 -9.07 -18.75 -32.99
C GLY A 341 -8.45 -17.40 -32.59
N LEU A 342 -7.49 -16.86 -33.35
CA LEU A 342 -6.78 -15.61 -32.98
C LEU A 342 -7.66 -14.36 -33.05
N LYS A 343 -8.59 -14.28 -33.99
CA LYS A 343 -9.43 -13.08 -34.18
C LYS A 343 -10.43 -12.84 -33.04
N SER A 344 -10.81 -13.86 -32.27
CA SER A 344 -11.80 -13.70 -31.19
C SER A 344 -11.21 -13.19 -29.89
N VAL A 345 -9.88 -13.23 -29.72
CA VAL A 345 -9.20 -12.82 -28.48
C VAL A 345 -8.46 -11.49 -28.59
N PHE A 346 -8.32 -10.95 -29.81
CA PHE A 346 -7.66 -9.69 -30.10
C PHE A 346 -8.63 -8.75 -30.83
N ASP A 347 -9.08 -7.70 -30.15
CA ASP A 347 -10.07 -6.77 -30.70
C ASP A 347 -9.45 -5.91 -31.81
N VAL A 348 -10.18 -5.72 -32.90
CA VAL A 348 -9.80 -4.87 -34.03
C VAL A 348 -11.00 -4.00 -34.37
N SER A 349 -11.02 -2.79 -33.81
CA SER A 349 -12.18 -1.90 -33.83
C SER A 349 -11.74 -0.44 -33.98
N GLY A 350 -12.62 0.49 -34.35
CA GLY A 350 -12.34 1.93 -34.33
C GLY A 350 -11.24 2.49 -35.26
N ASN A 351 -10.48 1.66 -35.99
CA ASN A 351 -9.40 2.12 -36.87
C ASN A 351 -9.93 2.80 -38.15
N LEU A 352 -9.23 3.83 -38.62
CA LEU A 352 -9.46 4.45 -39.91
C LEU A 352 -8.47 3.92 -40.93
N GLN A 353 -8.98 3.24 -41.96
CA GLN A 353 -8.21 2.87 -43.13
C GLN A 353 -8.54 3.83 -44.28
N THR A 354 -7.54 4.54 -44.81
CA THR A 354 -7.70 5.58 -45.83
C THR A 354 -6.53 5.57 -46.83
N THR A 355 -6.52 6.52 -47.76
CA THR A 355 -5.44 6.76 -48.71
C THR A 355 -4.80 8.13 -48.44
N ALA A 356 -3.56 8.36 -48.88
CA ALA A 356 -2.90 9.65 -48.67
C ALA A 356 -3.71 10.83 -49.22
N ALA A 357 -4.44 10.63 -50.32
CA ALA A 357 -5.30 11.65 -50.92
C ALA A 357 -6.49 12.04 -50.03
N ASN A 358 -7.04 11.10 -49.25
CA ASN A 358 -8.28 11.30 -48.47
C ASN A 358 -8.03 11.51 -46.98
N MET A 359 -6.80 11.27 -46.50
CA MET A 359 -6.44 11.29 -45.08
C MET A 359 -6.97 12.52 -44.31
N SER A 360 -6.80 13.73 -44.85
CA SER A 360 -7.25 14.96 -44.15
C SER A 360 -8.77 15.02 -43.94
N ALA A 361 -9.55 14.57 -44.92
CA ALA A 361 -11.01 14.56 -44.82
C ALA A 361 -11.50 13.43 -43.91
N ASP A 362 -10.91 12.24 -44.06
CA ASP A 362 -11.32 11.05 -43.32
C ASP A 362 -10.95 11.13 -41.83
N VAL A 363 -9.77 11.68 -41.49
CA VAL A 363 -9.37 11.92 -40.10
C VAL A 363 -10.33 12.91 -39.42
N LYS A 364 -10.79 13.95 -40.14
CA LYS A 364 -11.81 14.88 -39.61
C LYS A 364 -13.15 14.18 -39.37
N ALA A 365 -13.57 13.30 -40.29
CA ALA A 365 -14.81 12.53 -40.14
C ALA A 365 -14.76 11.53 -38.99
N GLN A 366 -13.64 10.82 -38.82
CA GLN A 366 -13.41 9.91 -37.71
C GLN A 366 -13.35 10.66 -36.38
N ALA A 367 -12.63 11.78 -36.29
CA ALA A 367 -12.57 12.62 -35.09
C ALA A 367 -13.97 13.10 -34.68
N SER A 368 -14.82 13.48 -35.63
CA SER A 368 -16.22 13.84 -35.35
C SER A 368 -17.04 12.66 -34.86
N THR A 369 -16.79 11.45 -35.36
CA THR A 369 -17.49 10.23 -34.94
C THR A 369 -17.07 9.81 -33.53
N VAL A 370 -15.77 9.86 -33.24
CA VAL A 370 -15.20 9.59 -31.91
C VAL A 370 -15.68 10.63 -30.89
N ALA A 371 -15.68 11.93 -31.23
CA ALA A 371 -16.20 12.98 -30.35
C ALA A 371 -17.68 12.76 -30.01
N LYS A 372 -18.48 12.29 -30.96
CA LYS A 372 -19.88 11.93 -30.72
C LYS A 372 -20.00 10.71 -29.80
N ALA A 373 -19.24 9.65 -30.06
CA ALA A 373 -19.25 8.45 -29.21
C ALA A 373 -18.77 8.74 -27.78
N GLN A 374 -17.76 9.60 -27.61
CA GLN A 374 -17.28 10.07 -26.32
C GLN A 374 -18.33 10.93 -25.61
N ALA A 375 -19.02 11.84 -26.32
CA ALA A 375 -20.11 12.61 -25.75
C ALA A 375 -21.26 11.72 -25.25
N ASP A 376 -21.63 10.70 -26.02
CA ASP A 376 -22.65 9.72 -25.64
C ASP A 376 -22.21 8.90 -24.42
N ALA A 377 -20.94 8.48 -24.36
CA ALA A 377 -20.37 7.77 -23.22
C ALA A 377 -20.30 8.63 -21.95
N VAL A 378 -19.92 9.90 -22.08
CA VAL A 378 -19.91 10.87 -20.97
C VAL A 378 -21.34 11.12 -20.47
N ALA A 379 -22.31 11.28 -21.37
CA ALA A 379 -23.71 11.44 -21.00
C ALA A 379 -24.23 10.23 -20.21
N LYS A 380 -23.86 9.01 -20.64
CA LYS A 380 -24.18 7.78 -19.91
C LYS A 380 -23.50 7.73 -18.54
N ALA A 381 -22.21 8.02 -18.46
CA ALA A 381 -21.47 8.02 -17.20
C ALA A 381 -21.99 9.08 -16.21
N GLN A 382 -22.41 10.25 -16.71
CA GLN A 382 -23.08 11.27 -15.91
C GLN A 382 -24.43 10.79 -15.40
N ALA A 383 -25.23 10.11 -16.23
CA ALA A 383 -26.49 9.50 -15.79
C ALA A 383 -26.26 8.44 -14.70
N ASP A 384 -25.26 7.57 -14.88
CA ASP A 384 -24.88 6.55 -13.89
C ASP A 384 -24.37 7.19 -12.59
N ALA A 385 -23.59 8.28 -12.67
CA ALA A 385 -23.12 9.03 -11.51
C ALA A 385 -24.26 9.73 -10.76
N VAL A 386 -25.27 10.25 -11.48
CA VAL A 386 -26.48 10.81 -10.85
C VAL A 386 -27.27 9.71 -10.12
N LEU A 387 -27.45 8.54 -10.74
CA LEU A 387 -28.10 7.40 -10.09
C LEU A 387 -27.33 6.95 -8.85
N LYS A 388 -25.99 6.89 -8.92
CA LYS A 388 -25.14 6.58 -7.77
C LYS A 388 -25.23 7.64 -6.69
N ALA A 389 -25.19 8.92 -7.02
CA ALA A 389 -25.32 10.01 -6.05
C ALA A 389 -26.71 10.00 -5.37
N GLN A 390 -27.76 9.64 -6.10
CA GLN A 390 -29.10 9.44 -5.54
C GLN A 390 -29.15 8.24 -4.59
N ALA A 391 -28.51 7.13 -4.94
CA ALA A 391 -28.37 5.97 -4.06
C ALA A 391 -27.54 6.28 -2.81
N ASP A 392 -26.41 6.98 -2.97
CA ASP A 392 -25.54 7.41 -1.88
C ASP A 392 -26.26 8.44 -0.98
N ALA A 393 -27.07 9.34 -1.53
CA ALA A 393 -27.88 10.27 -0.75
C ALA A 393 -29.02 9.57 0.01
N ALA A 394 -29.63 8.54 -0.58
CA ALA A 394 -30.62 7.70 0.10
C ALA A 394 -29.96 6.90 1.24
N ALA A 395 -28.77 6.31 1.00
CA ALA A 395 -27.99 5.63 2.01
C ALA A 395 -27.53 6.59 3.12
N ALA A 396 -27.03 7.77 2.77
CA ALA A 396 -26.63 8.81 3.72
C ALA A 396 -27.80 9.33 4.54
N LYS A 397 -29.02 9.41 3.97
CA LYS A 397 -30.23 9.74 4.72
C LYS A 397 -30.59 8.64 5.73
N ILE A 398 -30.52 7.37 5.33
CA ILE A 398 -30.74 6.22 6.23
C ILE A 398 -29.67 6.19 7.34
N LEU A 399 -28.40 6.43 6.97
CA LEU A 399 -27.28 6.56 7.90
C LEU A 399 -27.43 7.77 8.81
N GLN A 400 -27.95 8.91 8.34
CA GLN A 400 -28.17 10.10 9.16
C GLN A 400 -29.35 9.90 10.13
N GLU A 401 -30.41 9.23 9.71
CA GLU A 401 -31.53 8.83 10.57
C GLU A 401 -31.03 7.84 11.66
N SER A 402 -30.22 6.84 11.28
CA SER A 402 -29.57 5.89 12.20
C SER A 402 -28.51 6.55 13.11
N TYR A 403 -27.70 7.46 12.58
CA TYR A 403 -26.68 8.22 13.31
C TYR A 403 -27.30 9.20 14.29
N SER A 404 -28.43 9.82 13.95
CA SER A 404 -29.19 10.70 14.87
C SER A 404 -29.86 9.90 15.99
N GLU A 405 -30.35 8.70 15.73
CA GLU A 405 -30.81 7.77 16.77
C GLU A 405 -29.66 7.26 17.66
N ASN A 406 -28.48 7.01 17.08
CA ASN A 406 -27.32 6.47 17.78
C ASN A 406 -26.49 7.54 18.53
N LEU A 407 -26.40 8.78 18.05
CA LEU A 407 -25.80 9.90 18.79
C LEU A 407 -26.60 10.21 20.06
N ASN A 408 -27.93 10.13 19.98
CA ASN A 408 -28.80 10.28 21.15
C ASN A 408 -28.64 9.11 22.15
N LYS A 409 -28.12 7.96 21.72
CA LYS A 409 -27.77 6.82 22.60
C LYS A 409 -26.34 6.90 23.16
N ILE A 410 -25.37 7.42 22.39
CA ILE A 410 -23.93 7.43 22.75
C ILE A 410 -23.54 8.65 23.60
N GLN A 411 -24.32 9.75 23.60
CA GLN A 411 -24.02 10.93 24.42
C GLN A 411 -24.62 10.91 25.85
N LYS A 412 -24.93 9.73 26.40
CA LYS A 412 -25.31 9.59 27.81
C LYS A 412 -24.08 9.27 28.66
N ILE A 413 -23.90 10.06 29.72
CA ILE A 413 -23.04 9.73 30.87
C ILE A 413 -23.48 8.35 31.36
N GLY A 414 -22.53 7.45 31.58
CA GLY A 414 -22.80 6.12 32.15
C GLY A 414 -23.21 6.28 33.61
N ILE A 415 -24.51 6.47 33.84
CA ILE A 415 -25.14 6.21 35.13
C ILE A 415 -26.01 4.98 34.92
N ASN A 416 -25.74 3.91 35.67
CA ASN A 416 -26.47 2.66 35.56
C ASN A 416 -27.60 2.63 36.60
N ALA A 417 -28.62 1.81 36.38
CA ALA A 417 -29.66 1.63 37.39
C ALA A 417 -29.16 0.61 38.41
N ASP A 418 -28.99 1.03 39.66
CA ASP A 418 -28.56 0.14 40.72
C ASP A 418 -29.72 -0.71 41.21
N ARG A 419 -29.49 -2.01 41.37
CA ARG A 419 -30.47 -2.90 41.97
C ARG A 419 -29.84 -3.68 43.10
N TYR A 420 -30.30 -3.40 44.31
CA TYR A 420 -29.89 -4.14 45.49
C TYR A 420 -31.09 -4.92 46.03
N ALA A 421 -30.86 -6.15 46.50
CA ALA A 421 -31.92 -6.97 47.11
C ALA A 421 -31.76 -7.01 48.63
N MET A 422 -32.87 -6.90 49.37
CA MET A 422 -32.89 -7.17 50.82
C MET A 422 -32.91 -8.68 51.07
N ASP A 423 -32.04 -9.17 51.94
CA ASP A 423 -32.07 -10.55 52.43
C ASP A 423 -33.07 -10.72 53.61
N VAL A 424 -33.56 -11.94 53.83
CA VAL A 424 -34.71 -12.32 54.67
C VAL A 424 -34.52 -12.21 56.17
N SER A 425 -33.30 -12.00 56.67
CA SER A 425 -33.01 -11.90 58.12
C SER A 425 -32.68 -10.50 58.64
N GLY A 426 -32.67 -9.45 57.81
CA GLY A 426 -32.37 -8.07 58.23
C GLY A 426 -33.52 -7.08 58.00
N THR A 427 -33.76 -6.15 58.92
CA THR A 427 -34.64 -4.98 58.70
C THR A 427 -33.91 -3.79 58.07
N LYS A 428 -32.61 -3.95 57.78
CA LYS A 428 -31.72 -2.93 57.21
C LYS A 428 -30.77 -3.54 56.18
N MET A 429 -30.48 -2.82 55.11
CA MET A 429 -29.46 -3.13 54.09
C MET A 429 -28.55 -1.92 53.87
N SER A 430 -27.38 -2.12 53.29
CA SER A 430 -26.47 -1.03 52.89
C SER A 430 -25.75 -1.34 51.58
N GLY A 431 -25.26 -0.30 50.90
CA GLY A 431 -24.51 -0.39 49.65
C GLY A 431 -23.96 0.97 49.23
N ASN A 432 -23.44 1.11 48.01
CA ASN A 432 -23.06 2.41 47.46
C ASN A 432 -23.61 2.59 46.04
N ILE A 433 -24.45 3.60 45.87
CA ILE A 433 -25.17 3.91 44.63
C ILE A 433 -24.22 4.25 43.47
N LEU A 434 -22.98 4.66 43.75
CA LEU A 434 -22.03 5.10 42.72
C LEU A 434 -21.02 4.01 42.29
N ASP A 435 -21.14 2.78 42.77
CA ASP A 435 -20.08 1.76 42.55
C ASP A 435 -19.91 1.35 41.08
N ASN A 436 -20.95 1.46 40.27
CA ASN A 436 -20.96 1.19 38.82
C ASN A 436 -21.09 2.47 37.96
N ASP A 437 -21.06 3.64 38.59
CA ASP A 437 -21.25 4.94 37.95
C ASP A 437 -19.90 5.61 37.69
N ILE A 438 -19.37 5.38 36.49
CA ILE A 438 -18.09 5.91 36.04
C ILE A 438 -18.24 6.74 34.77
N ASN A 439 -17.43 7.79 34.62
CA ASN A 439 -17.36 8.55 33.38
C ASN A 439 -16.59 7.79 32.28
N ALA A 440 -16.56 8.36 31.07
CA ALA A 440 -15.88 7.77 29.92
C ALA A 440 -14.37 7.51 30.15
N ALA A 441 -13.76 8.18 31.13
CA ALA A 441 -12.37 7.99 31.54
C ALA A 441 -12.20 6.99 32.70
N GLY A 442 -13.28 6.33 33.14
CA GLY A 442 -13.26 5.32 34.21
C GLY A 442 -13.29 5.89 35.64
N ASN A 443 -13.53 7.20 35.82
CA ASN A 443 -13.56 7.81 37.14
C ASN A 443 -14.96 7.78 37.75
N LYS A 444 -15.06 7.49 39.06
CA LYS A 444 -16.32 7.53 39.81
C LYS A 444 -16.98 8.92 39.72
N LEU A 445 -18.28 8.93 39.48
CA LEU A 445 -19.07 10.16 39.45
C LEU A 445 -19.30 10.73 40.86
N GLY A 446 -19.55 12.04 40.94
CA GLY A 446 -20.01 12.67 42.18
C GLY A 446 -21.52 12.51 42.35
N LEU A 447 -22.03 12.40 43.57
CA LEU A 447 -23.47 12.37 43.82
C LEU A 447 -24.00 13.81 44.04
N SER A 448 -25.02 14.21 43.28
CA SER A 448 -25.60 15.56 43.36
C SER A 448 -26.88 15.61 44.22
N THR A 449 -27.86 14.74 43.93
CA THR A 449 -29.14 14.71 44.66
C THR A 449 -29.71 13.29 44.70
N VAL A 450 -30.46 12.95 45.74
CA VAL A 450 -31.27 11.71 45.81
C VAL A 450 -32.70 12.09 46.18
N GLY A 451 -33.69 11.49 45.53
CA GLY A 451 -35.11 11.81 45.70
C GLY A 451 -35.46 13.27 45.38
N GLY A 452 -34.60 13.96 44.62
CA GLY A 452 -34.70 15.40 44.35
C GLY A 452 -34.10 16.31 45.44
N SER A 453 -33.63 15.75 46.56
CA SER A 453 -33.04 16.49 47.68
C SER A 453 -31.52 16.61 47.57
N ARG A 454 -30.97 17.76 47.99
CA ARG A 454 -29.51 17.94 48.15
C ARG A 454 -29.02 17.18 49.38
N ILE A 455 -27.84 16.58 49.28
CA ILE A 455 -27.24 15.79 50.36
C ILE A 455 -26.43 16.72 51.26
N GLY A 456 -26.77 16.76 52.56
CA GLY A 456 -26.07 17.56 53.56
C GLY A 456 -24.84 16.83 54.13
N ALA A 457 -24.11 17.48 55.04
CA ALA A 457 -22.93 16.91 55.69
C ALA A 457 -23.20 15.64 56.53
N GLN A 458 -24.47 15.36 56.86
CA GLN A 458 -24.93 14.19 57.62
C GLN A 458 -25.74 13.21 56.75
N GLY A 459 -25.71 13.35 55.42
CA GLY A 459 -26.55 12.59 54.50
C GLY A 459 -27.98 13.11 54.34
N VAL A 460 -28.84 12.32 53.70
CA VAL A 460 -30.26 12.61 53.47
C VAL A 460 -31.11 11.35 53.69
N ASP A 461 -32.23 11.50 54.40
CA ASP A 461 -33.24 10.46 54.56
C ASP A 461 -34.39 10.67 53.57
N LEU A 462 -34.76 9.60 52.87
CA LEU A 462 -35.85 9.56 51.91
C LEU A 462 -36.83 8.47 52.33
N LYS A 463 -38.03 8.90 52.68
CA LYS A 463 -39.09 7.98 53.06
C LYS A 463 -39.77 7.41 51.82
N GLY A 464 -39.63 6.11 51.62
CA GLY A 464 -40.36 5.31 50.64
C GLY A 464 -41.70 4.81 51.17
N ALA A 465 -42.40 4.05 50.34
CA ALA A 465 -43.66 3.40 50.65
C ALA A 465 -43.50 2.24 51.67
N TYR A 466 -42.34 1.58 51.67
CA TYR A 466 -42.06 0.39 52.48
C TYR A 466 -40.91 0.60 53.48
N GLY A 467 -40.05 1.59 53.27
CA GLY A 467 -38.94 1.86 54.17
C GLY A 467 -38.30 3.23 53.95
N THR A 468 -37.26 3.51 54.72
CA THR A 468 -36.51 4.76 54.69
C THR A 468 -35.10 4.50 54.17
N LEU A 469 -34.72 5.21 53.09
CA LEU A 469 -33.38 5.23 52.51
C LEU A 469 -32.57 6.39 53.09
N HIS A 470 -31.45 6.11 53.74
CA HIS A 470 -30.45 7.10 54.12
C HIS A 470 -29.29 7.07 53.13
N VAL A 471 -28.84 8.21 52.58
CA VAL A 471 -27.70 8.29 51.66
C VAL A 471 -26.74 9.40 52.06
N ASP A 472 -25.43 9.13 52.07
CA ASP A 472 -24.39 10.12 52.30
C ASP A 472 -23.83 10.75 51.01
N SER A 473 -22.95 11.75 51.15
CA SER A 473 -22.40 12.49 50.01
C SER A 473 -21.48 11.68 49.10
N ASN A 474 -21.01 10.52 49.56
CA ASN A 474 -20.15 9.61 48.81
C ASN A 474 -20.95 8.46 48.18
N GLY A 475 -22.28 8.53 48.23
CA GLY A 475 -23.20 7.56 47.65
C GLY A 475 -23.43 6.31 48.50
N HIS A 476 -22.80 6.21 49.67
CA HIS A 476 -23.07 5.09 50.57
C HIS A 476 -24.46 5.26 51.17
N PHE A 477 -25.25 4.19 51.12
CA PHE A 477 -26.62 4.20 51.59
C PHE A 477 -26.91 3.10 52.60
N THR A 478 -27.94 3.35 53.41
CA THR A 478 -28.64 2.31 54.16
C THR A 478 -30.13 2.39 53.86
N TYR A 479 -30.83 1.27 53.82
CA TYR A 479 -32.28 1.25 53.66
C TYR A 479 -32.90 0.38 54.74
N ALA A 480 -33.90 0.92 55.45
CA ALA A 480 -34.54 0.26 56.59
C ALA A 480 -36.06 0.17 56.40
N LEU A 481 -36.66 -1.00 56.64
CA LEU A 481 -38.12 -1.15 56.53
C LEU A 481 -38.85 -0.40 57.63
N ASP A 482 -39.95 0.26 57.25
CA ASP A 482 -40.85 0.93 58.18
C ASP A 482 -41.62 -0.10 59.02
N THR A 483 -42.00 0.28 60.24
CA THR A 483 -42.87 -0.56 61.08
C THR A 483 -44.20 -0.84 60.36
N GLY A 484 -44.51 -2.12 60.13
CA GLY A 484 -45.72 -2.55 59.42
C GLY A 484 -45.60 -2.70 57.89
N ALA A 485 -44.43 -2.45 57.30
CA ALA A 485 -44.20 -2.58 55.85
C ALA A 485 -44.52 -3.99 55.31
N LEU A 486 -44.26 -5.05 56.09
CA LEU A 486 -44.52 -6.44 55.69
C LEU A 486 -45.98 -6.70 55.35
N ALA A 487 -46.92 -6.08 56.08
CA ALA A 487 -48.35 -6.28 55.80
C ALA A 487 -48.74 -5.73 54.42
N LYS A 488 -48.05 -4.68 53.96
CA LYS A 488 -48.28 -4.05 52.66
C LYS A 488 -47.67 -4.85 51.50
N LEU A 489 -46.63 -5.65 51.76
CA LEU A 489 -45.89 -6.39 50.73
C LEU A 489 -46.52 -7.75 50.38
N LYS A 490 -47.38 -8.31 51.23
CA LYS A 490 -47.86 -9.71 51.17
C LYS A 490 -48.59 -10.16 49.89
N ASN A 491 -48.93 -9.26 48.96
CA ASN A 491 -49.61 -9.60 47.71
C ASN A 491 -49.10 -8.77 46.50
N VAL A 492 -47.87 -8.26 46.57
CA VAL A 492 -47.28 -7.48 45.47
C VAL A 492 -46.46 -8.42 44.57
N ALA A 493 -46.80 -8.50 43.28
CA ALA A 493 -46.18 -9.44 42.34
C ALA A 493 -44.66 -9.18 42.13
N THR A 494 -44.25 -7.90 42.17
CA THR A 494 -42.86 -7.46 42.08
C THR A 494 -42.58 -6.42 43.17
N PRO A 495 -42.33 -6.86 44.41
CA PRO A 495 -42.18 -5.96 45.56
C PRO A 495 -40.83 -5.25 45.47
N THR A 496 -40.81 -4.09 44.81
CA THR A 496 -39.63 -3.25 44.63
C THR A 496 -39.95 -1.81 45.03
N GLU A 497 -38.93 -1.06 45.45
CA GLU A 497 -39.01 0.35 45.82
C GLU A 497 -37.86 1.10 45.16
N SER A 498 -38.15 2.15 44.38
CA SER A 498 -37.13 2.86 43.60
C SER A 498 -37.01 4.34 43.98
N PHE A 499 -35.77 4.81 44.10
CA PHE A 499 -35.40 6.19 44.40
C PHE A 499 -34.57 6.76 43.26
N GLN A 500 -35.01 7.87 42.68
CA GLN A 500 -34.23 8.57 41.64
C GLN A 500 -33.07 9.33 42.28
N TYR A 501 -31.88 9.24 41.71
CA TYR A 501 -30.73 10.05 42.07
C TYR A 501 -30.15 10.74 40.84
N LYS A 502 -29.29 11.73 41.09
CA LYS A 502 -28.53 12.42 40.06
C LYS A 502 -27.06 12.40 40.40
N ALA A 503 -26.24 11.92 39.47
CA ALA A 503 -24.79 12.00 39.57
C ALA A 503 -24.24 13.10 38.65
N ASN A 504 -23.05 13.62 38.98
CA ASN A 504 -22.37 14.66 38.25
C ASN A 504 -20.95 14.26 37.85
N ASP A 505 -20.59 14.62 36.63
CA ASP A 505 -19.22 14.70 36.16
C ASP A 505 -18.92 16.16 35.81
N SER A 506 -18.07 16.82 36.59
CA SER A 506 -17.50 18.14 36.24
C SER A 506 -18.55 19.19 35.79
N GLY A 507 -19.73 19.17 36.41
CA GLY A 507 -20.84 20.11 36.14
C GLY A 507 -21.96 19.58 35.23
N LYS A 508 -21.79 18.41 34.60
CA LYS A 508 -22.84 17.76 33.82
C LYS A 508 -23.60 16.76 34.71
N VAL A 509 -24.90 16.97 34.87
CA VAL A 509 -25.76 16.20 35.79
C VAL A 509 -26.65 15.24 34.99
N VAL A 510 -26.66 13.95 35.36
CA VAL A 510 -27.52 12.93 34.75
C VAL A 510 -28.33 12.22 35.85
N THR A 511 -29.50 11.67 35.48
CA THR A 511 -30.47 11.08 36.41
C THR A 511 -30.55 9.57 36.19
N SER A 512 -30.59 8.79 37.28
CA SER A 512 -30.83 7.34 37.29
C SER A 512 -31.57 6.94 38.57
N SER A 513 -31.85 5.66 38.74
CA SER A 513 -32.62 5.11 39.86
C SER A 513 -31.86 4.03 40.62
N LEU A 514 -31.87 4.13 41.95
CA LEU A 514 -31.62 3.01 42.86
C LEU A 514 -32.92 2.26 43.06
N THR A 515 -32.94 0.95 42.79
CA THR A 515 -34.07 0.07 43.05
C THR A 515 -33.73 -0.93 44.16
N ILE A 516 -34.54 -0.91 45.21
CA ILE A 516 -34.51 -1.89 46.30
C ILE A 516 -35.50 -2.99 45.97
N ASP A 517 -34.99 -4.21 45.79
CA ASP A 517 -35.79 -5.40 45.58
C ASP A 517 -36.10 -6.10 46.92
N LEU A 518 -37.38 -6.17 47.25
CA LEU A 518 -37.89 -6.72 48.50
C LEU A 518 -38.44 -8.16 48.30
N SER A 519 -38.30 -8.74 47.11
CA SER A 519 -38.90 -10.04 46.73
C SER A 519 -38.48 -11.19 47.62
N ALA A 520 -37.22 -11.22 48.06
CA ALA A 520 -36.76 -12.24 49.00
C ALA A 520 -37.53 -12.17 50.34
N TYR A 521 -37.84 -10.96 50.83
CA TYR A 521 -38.56 -10.72 52.09
C TYR A 521 -40.05 -11.14 52.04
N VAL A 522 -40.64 -11.23 50.83
CA VAL A 522 -42.01 -11.71 50.60
C VAL A 522 -42.03 -13.22 50.29
N GLY A 523 -40.92 -13.78 49.78
CA GLY A 523 -40.78 -15.17 49.32
C GLY A 523 -40.53 -16.24 50.39
N THR A 524 -40.41 -15.90 51.68
CA THR A 524 -40.16 -16.88 52.76
C THR A 524 -41.37 -17.23 53.63
N GLN A 525 -42.55 -17.41 53.02
CA GLN A 525 -43.60 -18.24 53.63
C GLN A 525 -43.85 -19.56 52.88
N ASP A 526 -42.99 -19.92 51.92
CA ASP A 526 -43.05 -21.24 51.26
C ASP A 526 -41.66 -21.89 51.18
N VAL A 527 -41.21 -22.45 52.31
CA VAL A 527 -39.96 -23.21 52.45
C VAL A 527 -40.29 -24.71 52.39
N THR A 528 -40.22 -25.31 51.19
CA THR A 528 -40.55 -26.74 50.98
C THR A 528 -39.36 -27.70 50.92
N SER A 529 -38.14 -27.28 51.30
CA SER A 529 -36.98 -28.20 51.34
C SER A 529 -36.66 -28.72 52.75
N ALA A 530 -36.32 -30.00 52.86
CA ALA A 530 -35.98 -30.68 54.11
C ALA A 530 -34.76 -30.06 54.84
N ALA A 531 -33.89 -29.35 54.14
CA ALA A 531 -32.77 -28.60 54.72
C ALA A 531 -33.23 -27.42 55.59
N ALA A 532 -34.34 -26.76 55.23
CA ALA A 532 -34.90 -25.65 56.01
C ALA A 532 -35.50 -26.13 57.35
N LYS A 533 -36.01 -27.36 57.41
CA LYS A 533 -36.52 -27.97 58.66
C LYS A 533 -35.39 -28.35 59.64
N ALA A 534 -34.16 -28.56 59.17
CA ALA A 534 -33.03 -28.88 60.03
C ALA A 534 -32.45 -27.63 60.73
N ALA A 535 -32.35 -26.50 60.04
CA ALA A 535 -31.88 -25.24 60.60
C ALA A 535 -32.87 -24.57 61.57
N ALA A 536 -34.19 -24.80 61.36
CA ALA A 536 -35.22 -24.34 62.30
C ALA A 536 -35.09 -24.96 63.71
N LYS A 537 -34.27 -26.01 63.91
CA LYS A 537 -34.02 -26.63 65.22
C LYS A 537 -32.81 -26.08 65.98
N SER A 538 -31.98 -25.22 65.38
CA SER A 538 -30.84 -24.55 66.07
C SER A 538 -31.05 -23.05 66.27
N GLY A 539 -32.16 -22.47 65.78
CA GLY A 539 -32.45 -21.05 65.94
C GLY A 539 -31.54 -20.11 65.13
N ALA A 540 -30.69 -20.65 64.25
CA ALA A 540 -29.90 -19.85 63.31
C ALA A 540 -30.63 -19.77 61.95
N PRO A 541 -30.73 -18.58 61.33
CA PRO A 541 -31.34 -18.42 60.01
C PRO A 541 -30.60 -19.23 58.94
N VAL A 542 -31.33 -19.82 57.99
CA VAL A 542 -30.74 -20.39 56.77
C VAL A 542 -30.43 -19.25 55.82
N LEU A 543 -29.18 -18.85 55.77
CA LEU A 543 -28.69 -17.88 54.80
C LEU A 543 -28.69 -18.56 53.42
N LYS A 544 -29.51 -18.05 52.48
CA LYS A 544 -29.50 -18.50 51.08
C LYS A 544 -28.59 -17.57 50.29
N ALA A 545 -27.66 -18.16 49.54
CA ALA A 545 -26.84 -17.41 48.61
C ALA A 545 -27.74 -16.80 47.52
N LYS A 546 -27.49 -15.53 47.17
CA LYS A 546 -28.04 -14.88 45.98
C LYS A 546 -26.92 -14.14 45.29
N ALA A 547 -26.60 -14.53 44.06
CA ALA A 547 -25.61 -13.86 43.24
C ALA A 547 -26.29 -12.76 42.41
N VAL A 548 -25.63 -11.63 42.23
CA VAL A 548 -26.12 -10.44 41.54
C VAL A 548 -25.35 -10.26 40.24
N ASP A 549 -26.05 -10.11 39.12
CA ASP A 549 -25.38 -9.88 37.83
C ASP A 549 -24.54 -8.58 37.86
N ASP A 550 -23.33 -8.68 37.33
CA ASP A 550 -22.35 -7.61 37.29
C ASP A 550 -22.17 -7.09 35.87
N PHE A 551 -22.21 -5.76 35.72
CA PHE A 551 -22.10 -5.10 34.42
C PHE A 551 -20.93 -4.13 34.42
N TYR A 552 -19.99 -4.36 33.50
CA TYR A 552 -18.83 -3.51 33.29
C TYR A 552 -18.72 -3.12 31.83
N LYS A 553 -18.09 -1.97 31.56
CA LYS A 553 -17.93 -1.45 30.21
C LYS A 553 -16.47 -1.14 29.89
N ILE A 554 -16.06 -1.47 28.67
CA ILE A 554 -14.83 -0.96 28.06
C ILE A 554 -15.21 0.15 27.06
N GLY A 555 -14.67 1.34 27.31
CA GLY A 555 -14.76 2.47 26.39
C GLY A 555 -13.88 2.27 25.15
N ALA A 556 -14.19 2.96 24.05
CA ALA A 556 -13.51 2.78 22.75
C ALA A 556 -11.97 3.01 22.80
N ASP A 557 -11.48 3.73 23.79
CA ASP A 557 -10.05 4.07 23.97
C ASP A 557 -9.36 3.22 25.05
N SER A 558 -10.07 2.29 25.70
CA SER A 558 -9.52 1.41 26.73
C SER A 558 -9.43 -0.03 26.23
N HIS A 559 -8.43 -0.76 26.70
CA HIS A 559 -8.19 -2.16 26.34
C HIS A 559 -8.34 -3.11 27.52
N VAL A 560 -8.59 -2.58 28.72
CA VAL A 560 -8.65 -3.34 29.97
C VAL A 560 -9.75 -2.77 30.87
N VAL A 561 -10.48 -3.64 31.56
CA VAL A 561 -11.34 -3.29 32.70
C VAL A 561 -11.04 -4.21 33.87
N THR A 562 -11.03 -3.65 35.08
CA THR A 562 -10.86 -4.42 36.32
C THR A 562 -12.08 -4.22 37.22
N GLY A 563 -12.40 -5.23 38.02
CA GLY A 563 -13.55 -5.21 38.90
C GLY A 563 -13.55 -6.38 39.87
N ASN A 564 -14.65 -6.55 40.60
CA ASN A 564 -14.83 -7.72 41.44
C ASN A 564 -16.31 -8.10 41.53
N VAL A 565 -16.63 -9.31 41.05
CA VAL A 565 -18.00 -9.85 40.97
C VAL A 565 -18.61 -10.19 42.34
N SER A 566 -17.78 -10.24 43.39
CA SER A 566 -18.23 -10.60 44.73
C SER A 566 -18.51 -9.38 45.62
N THR A 567 -18.42 -8.16 45.09
CA THR A 567 -18.56 -6.92 45.87
C THR A 567 -19.99 -6.61 46.30
N ASN A 568 -20.96 -6.99 45.48
CA ASN A 568 -22.40 -6.84 45.71
C ASN A 568 -23.07 -8.17 46.12
N ASP A 569 -22.33 -9.29 46.09
CA ASP A 569 -22.75 -10.63 46.52
C ASP A 569 -22.56 -10.84 48.03
N ILE A 570 -23.17 -9.97 48.84
CA ILE A 570 -23.05 -9.97 50.30
C ILE A 570 -24.32 -10.57 50.93
N MET A 571 -24.16 -11.49 51.88
CA MET A 571 -25.26 -12.03 52.68
C MET A 571 -25.73 -11.07 53.78
N SER A 572 -26.94 -11.27 54.33
CA SER A 572 -27.47 -10.43 55.42
C SER A 572 -26.58 -10.28 56.66
N ASP A 573 -25.70 -11.24 56.95
CA ASP A 573 -24.76 -11.19 58.07
C ASP A 573 -23.47 -10.41 57.76
N GLY A 574 -23.38 -9.83 56.55
CA GLY A 574 -22.23 -9.08 56.05
C GLY A 574 -21.12 -9.95 55.47
N SER A 575 -21.29 -11.28 55.41
CA SER A 575 -20.30 -12.15 54.78
C SER A 575 -20.47 -12.19 53.26
N ILE A 576 -19.34 -12.19 52.55
CA ILE A 576 -19.30 -12.22 51.08
C ILE A 576 -19.49 -13.67 50.59
N LEU A 577 -20.30 -13.85 49.55
CA LEU A 577 -20.43 -15.15 48.89
C LEU A 577 -19.09 -15.53 48.26
N SER A 578 -18.68 -16.76 48.50
CA SER A 578 -17.41 -17.24 48.01
C SER A 578 -17.58 -17.81 46.60
N LEU A 579 -16.84 -17.26 45.64
CA LEU A 579 -16.83 -17.71 44.25
C LEU A 579 -16.45 -19.20 44.18
N ARG A 580 -17.16 -19.97 43.35
CA ARG A 580 -16.90 -21.41 43.16
C ARG A 580 -16.48 -21.73 41.75
N THR A 581 -17.26 -21.26 40.78
CA THR A 581 -16.98 -21.52 39.37
C THR A 581 -17.26 -20.30 38.51
N VAL A 582 -16.49 -20.12 37.45
CA VAL A 582 -16.76 -19.14 36.38
C VAL A 582 -16.61 -19.86 35.04
N GLY A 583 -17.55 -19.67 34.12
CA GLY A 583 -17.54 -20.39 32.83
C GLY A 583 -17.55 -21.92 32.98
N GLY A 584 -18.09 -22.42 34.09
CA GLY A 584 -18.09 -23.85 34.44
C GLY A 584 -16.77 -24.39 35.00
N GLN A 585 -15.70 -23.59 35.10
CA GLN A 585 -14.42 -23.99 35.68
C GLN A 585 -14.34 -23.64 37.17
N THR A 586 -13.76 -24.52 37.97
CA THR A 586 -13.60 -24.34 39.41
C THR A 586 -12.44 -23.39 39.74
N VAL A 587 -12.71 -22.39 40.60
CA VAL A 587 -11.73 -21.38 41.03
C VAL A 587 -11.21 -21.71 42.45
N SER A 588 -10.37 -22.75 42.59
CA SER A 588 -10.08 -23.35 43.92
C SER A 588 -8.74 -23.01 44.58
N LYS A 589 -7.78 -22.34 43.92
CA LYS A 589 -6.50 -21.88 44.55
C LYS A 589 -5.58 -21.11 43.59
N GLY A 590 -6.13 -20.16 42.85
CA GLY A 590 -5.40 -19.34 41.88
C GLY A 590 -6.37 -18.62 40.95
N ALA A 591 -5.86 -17.67 40.17
CA ALA A 591 -6.64 -17.06 39.11
C ALA A 591 -6.77 -18.01 37.91
N ILE A 592 -7.90 -17.94 37.22
CA ILE A 592 -8.14 -18.65 35.96
C ILE A 592 -8.31 -17.64 34.84
N ASP A 593 -7.91 -18.05 33.63
CA ASP A 593 -8.16 -17.30 32.41
C ASP A 593 -9.30 -17.96 31.62
N LEU A 594 -10.30 -17.16 31.28
CA LEU A 594 -11.44 -17.57 30.47
C LEU A 594 -11.46 -16.72 29.21
N LYS A 595 -11.36 -17.38 28.05
CA LYS A 595 -11.43 -16.69 26.77
C LYS A 595 -12.88 -16.43 26.39
N GLY A 596 -13.24 -15.16 26.29
CA GLY A 596 -14.47 -14.69 25.66
C GLY A 596 -14.30 -14.55 24.14
N ALA A 597 -15.31 -14.01 23.47
CA ALA A 597 -15.26 -13.79 22.02
C ALA A 597 -14.33 -12.63 21.65
N TYR A 598 -14.16 -11.64 22.53
CA TYR A 598 -13.42 -10.40 22.23
C TYR A 598 -12.23 -10.15 23.16
N GLY A 599 -12.09 -10.93 24.23
CA GLY A 599 -11.03 -10.74 25.19
C GLY A 599 -10.91 -11.88 26.18
N THR A 600 -9.98 -11.73 27.12
CA THR A 600 -9.66 -12.73 28.12
C THR A 600 -9.98 -12.21 29.51
N LEU A 601 -10.83 -12.94 30.25
CA LEU A 601 -11.15 -12.71 31.65
C LEU A 601 -10.15 -13.46 32.54
N HIS A 602 -9.33 -12.73 33.27
CA HIS A 602 -8.51 -13.23 34.37
C HIS A 602 -9.27 -13.02 35.68
N ILE A 603 -9.66 -14.06 36.41
CA ILE A 603 -10.45 -13.95 37.64
C ILE A 603 -9.95 -14.90 38.73
N ASP A 604 -9.84 -14.41 39.96
CA ASP A 604 -9.38 -15.18 41.11
C ASP A 604 -10.51 -15.60 42.07
N ALA A 605 -10.17 -16.42 43.06
CA ALA A 605 -11.13 -16.97 44.02
C ALA A 605 -11.77 -15.92 44.94
N SER A 606 -11.25 -14.68 44.98
CA SER A 606 -11.84 -13.55 45.69
C SER A 606 -12.89 -12.80 44.86
N GLY A 607 -13.08 -13.19 43.59
CA GLY A 607 -13.96 -12.50 42.65
C GLY A 607 -13.30 -11.34 41.91
N ALA A 608 -12.08 -10.96 42.31
CA ALA A 608 -11.32 -9.92 41.63
C ALA A 608 -10.96 -10.37 40.21
N PHE A 609 -11.20 -9.49 39.24
CA PHE A 609 -10.97 -9.80 37.84
C PHE A 609 -10.31 -8.66 37.07
N THR A 610 -9.64 -9.04 35.99
CA THR A 610 -9.18 -8.19 34.91
C THR A 610 -9.67 -8.78 33.61
N TYR A 611 -10.39 -8.03 32.79
CA TYR A 611 -10.74 -8.42 31.44
C TYR A 611 -9.94 -7.57 30.46
N THR A 612 -9.21 -8.22 29.55
CA THR A 612 -8.34 -7.57 28.55
C THR A 612 -8.81 -7.91 27.15
N LEU A 613 -8.98 -6.89 26.30
CA LEU A 613 -9.32 -7.09 24.89
C LEU A 613 -8.19 -7.75 24.12
N ASP A 614 -8.54 -8.65 23.19
CA ASP A 614 -7.59 -9.18 22.21
C ASP A 614 -7.18 -8.07 21.23
N ALA A 615 -5.96 -8.16 20.68
CA ALA A 615 -5.42 -7.12 19.78
C ALA A 615 -6.26 -6.92 18.49
N ASP A 616 -6.96 -7.95 18.04
CA ASP A 616 -7.84 -7.94 16.87
C ASP A 616 -9.33 -7.86 17.23
N ALA A 617 -9.68 -7.65 18.50
CA ALA A 617 -11.06 -7.59 18.97
C ALA A 617 -11.90 -6.56 18.21
N ASN A 618 -11.32 -5.40 17.89
CA ASN A 618 -12.00 -4.35 17.14
C ASN A 618 -12.43 -4.80 15.74
N ALA A 619 -11.55 -5.48 15.01
CA ALA A 619 -11.86 -6.02 13.69
C ALA A 619 -12.97 -7.09 13.76
N ARG A 620 -12.97 -7.91 14.81
CA ARG A 620 -14.00 -8.94 15.03
C ARG A 620 -15.37 -8.32 15.35
N MET A 621 -15.42 -7.34 16.26
CA MET A 621 -16.67 -6.62 16.61
C MET A 621 -17.30 -5.94 15.39
N VAL A 622 -16.49 -5.35 14.50
CA VAL A 622 -16.96 -4.75 13.25
C VAL A 622 -17.50 -5.81 12.29
N ALA A 623 -16.83 -6.97 12.17
CA ALA A 623 -17.26 -8.02 11.26
C ALA A 623 -18.54 -8.74 11.72
N ASP A 624 -18.71 -8.97 13.02
CA ASP A 624 -19.78 -9.81 13.57
C ASP A 624 -20.98 -9.06 14.18
N HIS A 625 -20.91 -7.73 14.24
CA HIS A 625 -21.96 -6.83 14.73
C HIS A 625 -22.40 -7.10 16.19
N LYS A 626 -21.48 -7.56 17.04
CA LYS A 626 -21.72 -7.82 18.46
C LYS A 626 -20.78 -7.00 19.35
N THR A 627 -21.25 -6.71 20.57
CA THR A 627 -20.63 -5.70 21.44
C THR A 627 -20.53 -6.14 22.90
N SER A 628 -20.46 -7.43 23.20
CA SER A 628 -20.37 -7.89 24.59
C SER A 628 -19.77 -9.27 24.75
N ASP A 629 -19.04 -9.48 25.84
CA ASP A 629 -18.72 -10.81 26.38
C ASP A 629 -19.48 -11.07 27.69
N SER A 630 -19.89 -12.31 27.94
CA SER A 630 -20.61 -12.69 29.16
C SER A 630 -20.07 -13.99 29.77
N PHE A 631 -19.87 -13.98 31.08
CA PHE A 631 -19.32 -15.08 31.85
C PHE A 631 -20.25 -15.39 33.03
N VAL A 632 -20.90 -16.56 33.00
CA VAL A 632 -21.73 -17.03 34.12
C VAL A 632 -20.84 -17.54 35.24
N TYR A 633 -21.11 -17.12 36.47
CA TYR A 633 -20.42 -17.57 37.67
C TYR A 633 -21.38 -18.15 38.71
N LYS A 634 -20.83 -18.96 39.63
CA LYS A 634 -21.54 -19.50 40.79
C LYS A 634 -20.88 -19.04 42.07
N ALA A 635 -21.65 -18.44 42.96
CA ALA A 635 -21.21 -18.02 44.28
C ALA A 635 -21.93 -18.84 45.36
N ALA A 636 -21.24 -19.14 46.46
CA ALA A 636 -21.75 -20.04 47.50
C ALA A 636 -21.36 -19.61 48.91
N HIS A 637 -22.22 -19.95 49.88
CA HIS A 637 -21.94 -19.85 51.30
C HIS A 637 -22.71 -20.93 52.09
N GLY A 638 -22.06 -21.57 53.07
CA GLY A 638 -22.73 -22.46 54.03
C GLY A 638 -23.51 -23.65 53.43
N GLY A 639 -23.15 -24.10 52.22
CA GLY A 639 -23.86 -25.18 51.50
C GLY A 639 -25.00 -24.73 50.57
N SER A 640 -25.28 -23.43 50.49
CA SER A 640 -26.16 -22.79 49.50
C SER A 640 -25.33 -22.16 48.37
N TYR A 641 -25.87 -22.15 47.15
CA TYR A 641 -25.24 -21.50 45.99
C TYR A 641 -26.29 -20.83 45.10
N ASP A 642 -25.86 -19.84 44.33
CA ASP A 642 -26.64 -19.19 43.27
C ASP A 642 -25.76 -18.82 42.07
N GLN A 643 -26.38 -18.41 40.96
CA GLN A 643 -25.71 -18.01 39.71
C GLN A 643 -25.88 -16.52 39.42
N GLY A 644 -24.80 -15.88 39.03
CA GLY A 644 -24.79 -14.53 38.46
C GLY A 644 -24.03 -14.52 37.13
N ALA A 645 -24.14 -13.43 36.38
CA ALA A 645 -23.39 -13.21 35.15
C ALA A 645 -22.52 -11.96 35.26
N LEU A 646 -21.25 -12.09 34.87
CA LEU A 646 -20.40 -10.95 34.56
C LEU A 646 -20.55 -10.62 33.07
N VAL A 647 -21.11 -9.45 32.76
CA VAL A 647 -21.27 -8.94 31.40
C VAL A 647 -20.30 -7.78 31.17
N ILE A 648 -19.47 -7.92 30.14
CA ILE A 648 -18.56 -6.87 29.68
C ILE A 648 -19.10 -6.28 28.39
N ASP A 649 -19.64 -5.07 28.46
CA ASP A 649 -20.08 -4.31 27.30
C ASP A 649 -18.90 -3.62 26.62
N LEU A 650 -18.81 -3.75 25.29
CA LEU A 650 -17.68 -3.32 24.49
C LEU A 650 -18.11 -2.24 23.51
N THR A 651 -17.31 -1.19 23.38
CA THR A 651 -17.54 -0.13 22.39
C THR A 651 -16.49 -0.24 21.29
N PRO A 652 -16.87 -0.55 20.03
CA PRO A 652 -15.90 -0.62 18.94
C PRO A 652 -15.32 0.77 18.64
N HIS A 653 -14.03 0.79 18.32
CA HIS A 653 -13.33 1.97 17.84
C HIS A 653 -13.45 2.04 16.30
N LEU A 654 -14.43 2.80 15.82
CA LEU A 654 -14.71 2.93 14.39
C LEU A 654 -13.78 3.97 13.74
N THR A 655 -13.05 3.57 12.71
CA THR A 655 -12.30 4.50 11.85
C THR A 655 -13.15 5.02 10.69
N ALA A 656 -12.70 6.08 10.03
CA ALA A 656 -13.34 6.59 8.81
C ALA A 656 -13.38 5.55 7.67
N GLY A 657 -12.48 4.55 7.69
CA GLY A 657 -12.49 3.43 6.76
C GLY A 657 -13.54 2.36 7.12
N ASP A 658 -13.78 2.13 8.42
CA ASP A 658 -14.74 1.13 8.89
C ASP A 658 -16.20 1.56 8.64
N LEU A 659 -16.45 2.87 8.66
CA LEU A 659 -17.73 3.50 8.30
C LEU A 659 -18.09 3.41 6.81
N LEU A 660 -17.13 3.04 5.96
CA LEU A 660 -17.35 2.80 4.53
C LEU A 660 -17.68 1.34 4.21
N VAL A 661 -17.50 0.44 5.19
CA VAL A 661 -17.72 -1.00 5.09
C VAL A 661 -19.03 -1.44 5.76
N LEU A 662 -19.44 -0.75 6.83
CA LEU A 662 -20.78 -0.80 7.43
C LEU A 662 -21.79 0.00 6.60
#